data_AF-A0A9C7UP76-F1
#
_entry.id   AF-A0A9C7UP76-F1
#
_cell.length_a   1.000
_cell.length_b   1.000
_cell.length_c   1.000
_cell.angle_alpha   90.00
_cell.angle_beta   90.00
_cell.angle_gamma   90.00
#
_symmetry.space_group_name_H-M   'P 1'
#
loop_
_entity.id
_entity.type
_entity.pdbx_description
1 polymer ?
#
loop_
_entity_poly.entity_id
_entity_poly.type
_entity_poly.pdbx_seq_one_letter_code
_entity_poly.pdbx_strand_id
1 'polypeptide(L)'
;MALLSHHKALHNTKESCRYGTNTIPVTALYNEESRKNVLQNLSNDQEPRSFGVAYTEEPPTLNRCYSVVQENSTQTFQRCFEPSLFNSILSFGWNPYALPNMDSMSSVDAWHSRLGLSSSHRNFTAGNTSYPYSNYIWNETRRTLGLVHYPDVSADQVQLHSGANVNTEYSVGNWKTHPFLVRSRVSDYRTHLEVASRLAGTPTTVSKVEEELRLAINLCPQNPYDRAILASVCYQLGFYSLAVGQYSLATELQPNFADAYNNMGNAWKALQRITEATRCYEAALAWNERHPHALNNLGNIYRDKGDLDRAAALYSKCLQVCPTLAAAHCNLGGVCREKHLFKEAVSHFLMALTYDPNLAAAANGLGVTYRELNQNDEALRAFSLAASLQPYVAEHFANLGNTLKDLGHLEESVKCHRTAIHLSPHLEDAFCQLAHSMAMLCDWTDRNEVLKTIRSYLERILQLYRTSCLQLLRNILDGSFKVSLRPECGDFQSSKVIYNIVGGLLYGCEEQQLLSSVVNSSNKETLDTFAMQLVQNLLQLPLPSVQPFHCLIYPVTNEHFRLLGSAYAARAAANVAFCKMPTPKWKELHLNFLASHRLKVGYVSSDFQNHPYGHLTQSIYGFHRSGKSVECYCYSLSPSDGSHYRRKIEQEAEHFRDISHLTAQEAASVIANDGIHVLINANGYTKGAKTEIFALRPASVQVAFMGFAGSLGASYIEYMISDIVASPPEFVSECHTEVMLYHPHTYFVSDHKQSSPREPKIISKSANNGVAQEIILTRETYGLPKSVYEGGDCTVLFANFNQLYKLDPSTLNVWCDILRRVPGSKIWLLRFPPAAEARLLVQFSKRHISTDRIVFTDVAPKEEHIARCGLADIFLDTPVCNAHTTATDALWSGLPVVTVPTLRLASRVAASVLHAAGLDELIARDMNEYQDIAISLACNLEKRLAIRKYLIENRDRLPLFDTLRWTRNLEALFWQAWFHKFHNLTDRFVYGQDIYSSASTIWPLSNCCHLLKHARNEGFGIC
;
A
#
# COMPACT_ATOMS: atom_id res chain seq x y z
N MET A 1 -7.23 -51.61 25.05
CA MET A 1 -6.42 -52.82 24.70
C MET A 1 -5.10 -52.36 24.09
N ALA A 2 -4.01 -53.11 24.30
CA ALA A 2 -2.65 -53.05 23.68
C ALA A 2 -2.26 -51.77 22.88
N LEU A 3 -1.25 -50.94 23.22
CA LEU A 3 -0.02 -51.04 24.05
C LEU A 3 1.15 -51.85 23.41
N LEU A 4 2.39 -51.33 23.62
CA LEU A 4 3.74 -51.80 23.24
C LEU A 4 4.22 -51.40 21.82
N SER A 5 5.48 -51.01 21.57
CA SER A 5 6.66 -50.72 22.43
C SER A 5 7.68 -49.90 21.59
N HIS A 6 8.55 -49.03 22.15
CA HIS A 6 9.81 -49.43 22.79
C HIS A 6 10.40 -48.29 23.66
N HIS A 7 11.12 -48.67 24.71
CA HIS A 7 11.69 -47.78 25.72
C HIS A 7 13.11 -48.27 26.06
N LYS A 8 14.09 -47.36 26.23
CA LYS A 8 15.30 -47.48 27.06
C LYS A 8 16.18 -46.22 26.89
N ALA A 9 16.93 -45.72 27.87
CA ALA A 9 16.84 -45.85 29.34
C ALA A 9 17.93 -44.97 30.01
N LEU A 10 17.54 -44.22 31.07
CA LEU A 10 18.30 -44.02 32.33
C LEU A 10 19.69 -43.29 32.25
N HIS A 11 20.24 -42.65 33.30
CA HIS A 11 19.81 -42.48 34.70
C HIS A 11 20.27 -41.14 35.31
N ASN A 12 19.44 -40.62 36.20
CA ASN A 12 19.64 -39.63 37.28
C ASN A 12 21.03 -39.51 37.95
N THR A 13 21.31 -38.28 38.41
CA THR A 13 21.72 -37.99 39.80
C THR A 13 20.91 -36.80 40.36
N LYS A 14 20.28 -36.98 41.53
CA LYS A 14 19.74 -35.90 42.39
C LYS A 14 20.90 -35.39 43.28
N GLU A 15 20.94 -34.19 43.90
CA GLU A 15 20.10 -33.53 44.93
C GLU A 15 20.61 -32.08 45.08
N SER A 16 19.96 -31.05 45.66
CA SER A 16 18.62 -30.89 46.28
C SER A 16 18.25 -29.40 46.43
N CYS A 17 16.96 -29.07 46.22
CA CYS A 17 16.10 -28.06 46.90
C CYS A 17 16.70 -26.71 47.39
N ARG A 18 16.06 -25.53 47.23
CA ARG A 18 14.64 -25.08 47.43
C ARG A 18 14.46 -23.74 46.67
N TYR A 19 13.31 -23.07 46.46
CA TYR A 19 11.84 -23.25 46.48
C TYR A 19 11.29 -21.96 45.80
N GLY A 20 10.14 -21.85 45.13
CA GLY A 20 9.12 -22.79 44.64
C GLY A 20 8.37 -22.09 43.47
N THR A 21 7.87 -22.81 42.45
CA THR A 21 6.44 -23.18 42.27
C THR A 21 5.43 -22.01 42.31
N ASN A 22 4.48 -21.85 41.38
CA ASN A 22 4.19 -22.55 40.12
C ASN A 22 3.28 -21.67 39.23
N THR A 23 3.30 -21.98 37.93
CA THR A 23 2.21 -21.97 36.94
C THR A 23 0.82 -22.37 37.52
N ILE A 24 -0.35 -22.12 36.89
CA ILE A 24 -0.77 -22.18 35.47
C ILE A 24 -1.97 -21.19 35.20
N PRO A 25 -2.67 -21.14 34.03
CA PRO A 25 -3.38 -19.92 33.58
C PRO A 25 -4.90 -19.92 33.84
N VAL A 26 -5.54 -18.75 33.69
CA VAL A 26 -7.01 -18.62 33.68
C VAL A 26 -7.49 -17.70 32.56
N THR A 27 -8.17 -18.29 31.56
CA THR A 27 -9.20 -17.64 30.75
C THR A 27 -10.53 -17.63 31.51
N ALA A 28 -11.14 -16.48 31.79
CA ALA A 28 -12.60 -16.35 32.02
C ALA A 28 -13.09 -14.90 32.17
N LEU A 29 -14.17 -14.59 31.45
CA LEU A 29 -15.33 -13.79 31.89
C LEU A 29 -15.11 -12.37 32.46
N TYR A 30 -15.26 -11.38 31.58
CA TYR A 30 -15.97 -10.14 31.95
C TYR A 30 -17.47 -10.41 31.91
N ASN A 31 -18.18 -10.25 33.03
CA ASN A 31 -19.64 -10.34 33.10
C ASN A 31 -20.18 -9.13 33.88
N GLU A 32 -21.14 -8.40 33.31
CA GLU A 32 -21.73 -7.19 33.91
C GLU A 32 -22.77 -7.51 34.99
N GLU A 33 -22.35 -7.92 36.20
CA GLU A 33 -23.34 -8.11 37.28
C GLU A 33 -22.81 -7.84 38.71
N SER A 34 -22.19 -6.67 38.92
CA SER A 34 -21.81 -6.21 40.27
C SER A 34 -21.95 -4.70 40.46
N ARG A 35 -22.96 -4.10 39.81
CA ARG A 35 -23.26 -2.65 39.89
C ARG A 35 -24.52 -2.37 40.72
N LYS A 36 -24.54 -2.83 41.98
CA LYS A 36 -25.46 -2.37 43.04
C LYS A 36 -24.95 -2.81 44.43
N ASN A 37 -25.20 -1.96 45.44
CA ASN A 37 -24.89 -2.16 46.86
C ASN A 37 -23.41 -2.14 47.26
N VAL A 38 -22.87 -0.97 47.61
CA VAL A 38 -22.63 -0.57 49.02
C VAL A 38 -22.74 0.95 49.10
N LEU A 39 -23.58 1.44 50.01
CA LEU A 39 -23.60 2.83 50.47
C LEU A 39 -23.36 2.83 51.99
N GLN A 40 -22.81 3.94 52.51
CA GLN A 40 -22.81 4.33 53.93
C GLN A 40 -22.08 3.41 54.94
N ASN A 41 -20.96 3.89 55.52
CA ASN A 41 -20.99 4.66 56.78
C ASN A 41 -19.59 4.98 57.36
N LEU A 42 -19.58 5.92 58.32
CA LEU A 42 -18.52 6.30 59.27
C LEU A 42 -17.43 7.28 58.81
N SER A 43 -17.78 8.54 59.03
CA SER A 43 -16.94 9.70 59.33
C SER A 43 -16.17 9.58 60.66
N ASN A 44 -15.01 10.25 60.79
CA ASN A 44 -14.79 11.40 61.70
C ASN A 44 -13.31 11.84 61.82
N ASP A 45 -13.10 13.16 61.81
CA ASP A 45 -12.22 14.00 62.63
C ASP A 45 -10.74 13.62 62.91
N GLN A 46 -9.76 14.40 62.45
CA GLN A 46 -9.35 15.67 63.10
C GLN A 46 -8.24 16.44 62.33
N GLU A 47 -8.49 17.73 62.13
CA GLU A 47 -7.50 18.81 61.86
C GLU A 47 -6.98 19.41 63.22
N PRO A 48 -6.16 20.50 63.34
CA PRO A 48 -5.64 21.44 62.33
C PRO A 48 -4.13 21.84 62.46
N ARG A 49 -3.60 22.64 61.51
CA ARG A 49 -3.03 24.01 61.72
C ARG A 49 -2.20 24.57 60.54
N SER A 50 -2.81 25.53 59.83
CA SER A 50 -2.34 26.94 59.63
C SER A 50 -1.03 27.22 58.84
N PHE A 51 -0.88 28.29 58.04
CA PHE A 51 -1.54 29.61 57.92
C PHE A 51 -1.46 30.12 56.46
N GLY A 52 -2.36 31.04 56.05
CA GLY A 52 -2.14 31.90 54.87
C GLY A 52 -3.36 32.12 53.95
N VAL A 53 -4.28 33.02 54.33
CA VAL A 53 -5.47 33.39 53.55
C VAL A 53 -5.38 34.83 53.07
N ALA A 54 -5.74 35.10 51.81
CA ALA A 54 -6.36 36.35 51.37
C ALA A 54 -7.09 36.16 50.02
N TYR A 55 -8.42 36.31 50.03
CA TYR A 55 -9.26 36.58 48.85
C TYR A 55 -9.32 38.10 48.60
N THR A 56 -9.66 38.54 47.36
CA THR A 56 -10.91 39.28 47.00
C THR A 56 -10.83 39.95 45.62
N GLU A 57 -11.83 39.63 44.77
CA GLU A 57 -12.71 40.49 43.92
C GLU A 57 -12.22 41.75 43.15
N GLU A 58 -13.07 42.20 42.20
CA GLU A 58 -12.78 43.07 41.03
C GLU A 58 -12.95 44.62 41.25
N PRO A 59 -13.30 45.47 40.24
CA PRO A 59 -12.43 46.46 39.57
C PRO A 59 -12.81 47.94 39.90
N PRO A 60 -12.19 49.06 39.37
CA PRO A 60 -12.37 49.53 37.97
C PRO A 60 -11.27 50.49 37.35
N THR A 61 -11.59 51.01 36.15
CA THR A 61 -11.02 52.05 35.22
C THR A 61 -10.44 53.37 35.82
N LEU A 62 -9.82 54.36 35.13
CA LEU A 62 -10.08 54.99 33.80
C LEU A 62 -9.06 56.13 33.42
N ASN A 63 -8.70 56.33 32.13
CA ASN A 63 -8.59 57.63 31.37
C ASN A 63 -7.81 57.47 30.04
N ARG A 64 -8.46 57.51 28.85
CA ARG A 64 -8.88 58.67 27.99
C ARG A 64 -7.76 59.15 27.03
N CYS A 65 -7.99 59.40 25.72
CA CYS A 65 -9.16 59.96 25.00
C CYS A 65 -9.45 59.36 23.58
N TYR A 66 -10.74 59.32 23.19
CA TYR A 66 -11.43 59.66 21.91
C TYR A 66 -10.74 59.49 20.52
N SER A 67 -11.42 59.15 19.40
CA SER A 67 -12.87 59.08 19.04
C SER A 67 -13.12 58.14 17.81
N VAL A 68 -14.14 57.26 17.75
CA VAL A 68 -15.53 57.43 17.15
C VAL A 68 -15.51 57.43 15.59
N VAL A 69 -16.21 56.57 14.81
CA VAL A 69 -17.67 56.24 14.71
C VAL A 69 -17.97 54.79 14.23
N GLN A 70 -19.07 54.21 14.79
CA GLN A 70 -20.09 53.24 14.31
C GLN A 70 -20.21 52.83 12.80
N GLU A 71 -20.99 51.83 12.36
CA GLU A 71 -21.58 50.56 12.90
C GLU A 71 -22.42 49.88 11.76
N ASN A 72 -22.78 48.59 11.92
CA ASN A 72 -23.98 47.92 11.35
C ASN A 72 -24.25 47.79 9.81
N SER A 73 -24.28 46.51 9.39
CA SER A 73 -25.46 45.81 8.82
C SER A 73 -25.74 45.71 7.30
N THR A 74 -26.11 44.47 6.93
CA THR A 74 -27.13 44.02 5.95
C THR A 74 -26.97 44.15 4.42
N GLN A 75 -27.16 42.96 3.80
CA GLN A 75 -27.94 42.65 2.59
C GLN A 75 -27.42 42.96 1.17
N THR A 76 -27.19 41.86 0.45
CA THR A 76 -27.88 41.48 -0.81
C THR A 76 -27.93 42.48 -1.98
N PHE A 77 -27.24 42.16 -3.08
CA PHE A 77 -27.77 41.94 -4.45
C PHE A 77 -26.56 41.64 -5.38
N GLN A 78 -26.36 40.40 -5.85
CA GLN A 78 -26.89 39.79 -7.09
C GLN A 78 -26.46 40.44 -8.44
N ARG A 79 -25.78 39.59 -9.24
CA ARG A 79 -25.94 39.33 -10.70
C ARG A 79 -25.12 40.07 -11.78
N CYS A 80 -24.46 39.23 -12.59
CA CYS A 80 -24.07 39.36 -14.02
C CYS A 80 -23.00 40.42 -14.37
N PHE A 81 -22.02 40.17 -15.24
CA PHE A 81 -22.06 39.45 -16.52
C PHE A 81 -20.82 38.56 -16.84
N GLU A 82 -21.04 37.57 -17.70
CA GLU A 82 -20.07 36.90 -18.60
C GLU A 82 -20.39 37.32 -20.07
N PRO A 83 -19.67 36.90 -21.14
CA PRO A 83 -18.23 36.64 -21.34
C PRO A 83 -17.67 37.25 -22.69
N SER A 84 -16.45 36.84 -23.10
CA SER A 84 -15.89 36.75 -24.50
C SER A 84 -14.85 37.76 -25.05
N LEU A 85 -13.65 37.22 -25.38
CA LEU A 85 -12.74 37.41 -26.55
C LEU A 85 -11.30 36.99 -26.10
N PHE A 86 -10.65 35.88 -26.46
CA PHE A 86 -10.27 35.24 -27.76
C PHE A 86 -8.99 35.79 -28.46
N ASN A 87 -7.88 35.04 -28.26
CA ASN A 87 -6.75 34.74 -29.17
C ASN A 87 -5.55 35.68 -29.48
N SER A 88 -4.41 34.99 -29.70
CA SER A 88 -3.08 35.38 -30.24
C SER A 88 -2.16 36.19 -29.29
N ILE A 89 -0.85 35.93 -29.14
CA ILE A 89 0.17 35.25 -29.99
C ILE A 89 1.06 34.26 -29.18
N LEU A 90 1.71 33.31 -29.88
CA LEU A 90 2.57 32.20 -29.39
C LEU A 90 4.08 32.53 -29.29
N SER A 91 4.85 31.57 -28.74
CA SER A 91 6.32 31.34 -28.82
C SER A 91 7.22 32.28 -27.99
N PHE A 92 8.16 31.83 -27.16
CA PHE A 92 9.18 30.77 -27.36
C PHE A 92 9.49 29.98 -26.07
N GLY A 93 9.84 28.69 -26.20
CA GLY A 93 10.28 27.85 -25.08
C GLY A 93 11.80 27.84 -24.87
N TRP A 94 12.25 27.40 -23.69
CA TRP A 94 13.67 27.15 -23.39
C TRP A 94 13.91 25.71 -22.93
N ASN A 95 14.90 25.08 -23.55
CA ASN A 95 15.27 23.66 -23.42
C ASN A 95 16.60 23.55 -22.64
N PRO A 96 16.69 22.75 -21.56
CA PRO A 96 17.84 22.80 -20.64
C PRO A 96 19.01 21.84 -20.96
N TYR A 97 19.24 21.44 -22.22
CA TYR A 97 20.46 20.67 -22.58
C TYR A 97 21.06 21.03 -23.96
N ALA A 98 21.94 22.02 -23.98
CA ALA A 98 22.89 22.23 -25.08
C ALA A 98 24.22 22.82 -24.56
N LEU A 99 25.28 22.01 -24.59
CA LEU A 99 26.68 22.45 -24.43
C LEU A 99 27.38 22.39 -25.80
N PRO A 100 28.10 23.43 -26.22
CA PRO A 100 29.25 23.33 -27.10
C PRO A 100 30.56 23.44 -26.30
N ASN A 101 31.58 22.70 -26.72
CA ASN A 101 32.94 22.81 -26.19
C ASN A 101 33.55 24.18 -26.50
N MET A 102 34.28 24.77 -25.54
CA MET A 102 35.50 25.54 -25.83
C MET A 102 36.49 25.42 -24.67
N ASP A 103 37.76 25.25 -25.04
CA ASP A 103 38.91 25.19 -24.14
C ASP A 103 39.41 26.57 -23.68
N SER A 104 40.22 26.53 -22.61
CA SER A 104 41.25 27.51 -22.22
C SER A 104 40.89 28.71 -21.32
N MET A 105 41.81 28.97 -20.37
CA MET A 105 42.04 30.18 -19.55
C MET A 105 40.93 30.64 -18.58
N SER A 106 40.97 30.36 -17.28
CA SER A 106 41.89 30.86 -16.22
C SER A 106 41.58 32.26 -15.65
N SER A 107 40.87 32.33 -14.52
CA SER A 107 40.99 33.30 -13.40
C SER A 107 39.70 33.33 -12.55
N VAL A 108 39.77 33.70 -11.27
CA VAL A 108 38.78 33.33 -10.24
C VAL A 108 37.92 34.51 -9.70
N ASP A 109 38.24 35.76 -10.02
CA ASP A 109 37.82 36.93 -9.21
C ASP A 109 36.67 37.78 -9.80
N ALA A 110 35.55 37.17 -10.21
CA ALA A 110 34.45 37.93 -10.87
C ALA A 110 33.00 37.48 -10.55
N TRP A 111 32.69 37.02 -9.33
CA TRP A 111 31.33 36.52 -9.00
C TRP A 111 30.64 37.05 -7.72
N HIS A 112 31.15 38.13 -7.10
CA HIS A 112 30.59 38.67 -5.84
C HIS A 112 29.69 39.91 -5.96
N SER A 113 29.27 40.34 -7.16
CA SER A 113 28.39 41.51 -7.31
C SER A 113 27.53 41.51 -8.57
N ARG A 114 26.40 40.80 -8.54
CA ARG A 114 25.13 41.19 -9.20
C ARG A 114 23.98 40.26 -8.81
N LEU A 115 22.82 40.88 -8.58
CA LEU A 115 21.48 40.34 -8.24
C LEU A 115 21.18 40.17 -6.75
N GLY A 116 20.70 41.24 -6.14
CA GLY A 116 19.80 41.13 -5.00
C GLY A 116 18.35 41.08 -5.48
N LEU A 117 17.55 40.13 -4.98
CA LEU A 117 16.22 40.35 -4.39
C LEU A 117 15.51 39.04 -4.01
N SER A 118 14.62 39.18 -3.01
CA SER A 118 13.50 38.29 -2.63
C SER A 118 13.73 36.79 -2.40
N SER A 119 13.65 36.45 -1.12
CA SER A 119 13.09 35.21 -0.56
C SER A 119 12.01 34.51 -1.40
N SER A 120 12.17 33.19 -1.60
CA SER A 120 11.06 32.25 -1.79
C SER A 120 11.47 30.84 -1.34
N HIS A 121 10.48 30.00 -1.02
CA HIS A 121 10.68 28.70 -0.37
C HIS A 121 11.57 27.73 -1.16
N ARG A 122 12.36 26.92 -0.44
CA ARG A 122 12.83 25.62 -0.95
C ARG A 122 12.40 24.51 0.01
N ASN A 123 11.32 23.84 -0.37
CA ASN A 123 11.04 22.48 0.08
C ASN A 123 12.19 21.58 -0.38
N PHE A 124 12.91 20.95 0.54
CA PHE A 124 13.70 19.76 0.24
C PHE A 124 12.85 18.54 0.52
N THR A 125 12.45 17.83 -0.54
CA THR A 125 11.98 16.45 -0.42
C THR A 125 13.15 15.58 0.01
N ALA A 126 13.23 15.29 1.31
CA ALA A 126 14.22 14.37 1.85
C ALA A 126 13.91 12.94 1.39
N GLY A 127 14.76 12.39 0.52
CA GLY A 127 14.79 10.96 0.26
C GLY A 127 15.23 10.18 1.50
N ASN A 128 14.74 8.94 1.62
CA ASN A 128 14.95 8.09 2.79
C ASN A 128 16.43 7.75 3.08
N THR A 129 17.09 8.60 3.87
CA THR A 129 18.18 8.19 4.77
C THR A 129 18.16 9.07 6.02
N SER A 130 17.48 8.60 7.08
CA SER A 130 17.58 9.20 8.41
C SER A 130 18.96 8.87 9.00
N TYR A 131 19.88 9.85 9.02
CA TYR A 131 21.22 9.68 9.58
C TYR A 131 21.21 9.88 11.11
N PRO A 132 21.55 8.85 11.92
CA PRO A 132 21.87 9.05 13.34
C PRO A 132 23.34 9.48 13.57
N TYR A 133 24.10 9.68 12.47
CA TYR A 133 25.55 9.86 12.49
C TYR A 133 26.03 11.17 13.15
N SER A 134 25.20 12.20 13.32
CA SER A 134 25.62 13.46 13.95
C SER A 134 26.04 13.27 15.41
N ASN A 135 25.24 12.56 16.20
CA ASN A 135 25.55 12.27 17.61
C ASN A 135 26.63 11.20 17.78
N TYR A 136 26.75 10.24 16.86
CA TYR A 136 27.83 9.25 16.88
C TYR A 136 29.18 9.94 16.59
N ILE A 137 29.26 10.79 15.56
CA ILE A 137 30.48 11.57 15.28
C ILE A 137 30.80 12.52 16.43
N TRP A 138 29.81 13.17 17.06
CA TRP A 138 30.05 14.03 18.22
C TRP A 138 30.64 13.24 19.41
N ASN A 139 30.03 12.12 19.78
CA ASN A 139 30.50 11.31 20.91
C ASN A 139 31.84 10.60 20.62
N GLU A 140 32.09 10.17 19.39
CA GLU A 140 33.37 9.54 19.04
C GLU A 140 34.48 10.57 18.79
N THR A 141 34.16 11.80 18.37
CA THR A 141 35.08 12.95 18.48
C THR A 141 35.42 13.20 19.95
N ARG A 142 34.43 13.09 20.85
CA ARG A 142 34.62 13.17 22.32
C ARG A 142 35.50 12.05 22.89
N ARG A 143 35.44 10.83 22.34
CA ARG A 143 36.37 9.73 22.69
C ARG A 143 37.75 9.89 22.08
N THR A 144 37.85 10.37 20.84
CA THR A 144 39.12 10.63 20.14
C THR A 144 39.90 11.77 20.79
N LEU A 145 39.20 12.75 21.39
CA LEU A 145 39.77 13.76 22.29
C LEU A 145 40.31 13.19 23.63
N GLY A 146 40.14 11.90 23.90
CA GLY A 146 40.47 11.23 25.16
C GLY A 146 41.84 10.54 25.24
N LEU A 147 42.69 10.60 24.20
CA LEU A 147 44.02 9.97 24.22
C LEU A 147 45.15 10.88 23.70
N VAL A 148 45.52 11.87 24.51
CA VAL A 148 46.94 12.07 24.89
C VAL A 148 46.99 12.32 26.39
N HIS A 149 47.04 11.24 27.18
CA HIS A 149 47.57 11.35 28.54
C HIS A 149 49.06 11.67 28.41
N TYR A 150 49.43 12.93 28.67
CA TYR A 150 50.80 13.19 29.11
C TYR A 150 51.00 12.46 30.44
N PRO A 151 52.07 11.66 30.60
CA PRO A 151 52.40 11.14 31.91
C PRO A 151 52.86 12.30 32.80
N ASP A 152 52.13 12.54 33.89
CA ASP A 152 52.64 13.38 34.96
C ASP A 152 53.81 12.65 35.62
N VAL A 153 55.03 13.10 35.30
CA VAL A 153 56.24 12.64 35.98
C VAL A 153 56.28 13.29 37.36
N SER A 154 55.62 12.67 38.33
CA SER A 154 56.00 12.87 39.74
C SER A 154 57.41 12.32 39.92
N ALA A 155 58.32 13.17 40.38
CA ALA A 155 59.68 12.75 40.69
C ALA A 155 59.67 11.83 41.93
N ASP A 156 59.63 10.52 41.71
CA ASP A 156 60.37 9.51 42.48
C ASP A 156 60.22 8.11 41.86
N GLN A 157 61.22 7.26 42.12
CA GLN A 157 61.34 5.84 41.75
C GLN A 157 61.65 5.50 40.27
N VAL A 158 62.95 5.36 40.01
CA VAL A 158 63.51 4.47 38.98
C VAL A 158 63.35 3.01 39.43
N GLN A 159 62.80 2.14 38.58
CA GLN A 159 63.28 0.75 38.49
C GLN A 159 63.15 0.19 37.06
N LEU A 160 64.15 -0.60 36.67
CA LEU A 160 64.33 -1.14 35.32
C LEU A 160 63.56 -2.46 35.12
N HIS A 161 63.13 -2.74 33.88
CA HIS A 161 63.33 -4.01 33.14
C HIS A 161 62.70 -3.85 31.73
N SER A 162 63.44 -3.57 30.65
CA SER A 162 64.40 -4.41 29.88
C SER A 162 63.74 -5.52 29.03
N GLY A 163 63.61 -5.33 27.71
CA GLY A 163 63.23 -6.41 26.77
C GLY A 163 62.85 -6.04 25.32
N ALA A 164 63.85 -5.88 24.44
CA ALA A 164 63.84 -6.05 22.96
C ALA A 164 62.64 -5.51 22.11
N ASN A 165 62.81 -4.42 21.35
CA ASN A 165 63.43 -4.31 20.00
C ASN A 165 62.52 -4.67 18.79
N VAL A 166 61.98 -3.63 18.13
CA VAL A 166 62.04 -3.49 16.66
C VAL A 166 62.28 -2.00 16.34
N ASN A 167 63.37 -1.70 15.64
CA ASN A 167 63.69 -0.34 15.18
C ASN A 167 63.06 -0.06 13.81
N THR A 168 62.38 1.09 13.68
CA THR A 168 62.45 1.93 12.47
C THR A 168 62.36 3.39 12.90
N GLU A 169 63.47 4.11 12.75
CA GLU A 169 63.55 5.54 13.03
C GLU A 169 62.74 6.32 11.98
N TYR A 170 61.82 7.18 12.42
CA TYR A 170 61.43 8.36 11.66
C TYR A 170 61.96 9.60 12.38
N SER A 171 62.68 10.45 11.65
CA SER A 171 63.43 11.58 12.17
C SER A 171 62.52 12.58 12.88
N VAL A 172 62.66 12.72 14.20
CA VAL A 172 62.00 13.76 14.99
C VAL A 172 62.64 15.12 14.67
N GLY A 173 62.04 15.84 13.73
CA GLY A 173 62.43 17.21 13.39
C GLY A 173 62.19 18.17 14.57
N ASN A 174 63.29 18.68 15.13
CA ASN A 174 63.41 19.77 16.11
C ASN A 174 62.12 20.46 16.61
N TRP A 175 61.62 20.02 17.77
CA TRP A 175 60.77 20.85 18.65
C TRP A 175 61.49 21.18 19.97
N LYS A 176 62.59 21.94 19.86
CA LYS A 176 63.27 22.58 21.01
C LYS A 176 63.01 24.09 21.04
N THR A 177 61.74 24.49 21.04
CA THR A 177 61.31 25.89 21.26
C THR A 177 60.02 25.95 22.09
N HIS A 178 60.16 26.41 23.34
CA HIS A 178 59.11 26.90 24.25
C HIS A 178 57.78 26.10 24.39
N PRO A 179 57.69 25.16 25.35
CA PRO A 179 56.43 24.48 25.72
C PRO A 179 55.26 25.43 26.08
N PHE A 180 55.57 26.63 26.56
CA PHE A 180 54.57 27.63 26.96
C PHE A 180 53.85 28.28 25.75
N LEU A 181 54.59 28.57 24.67
CA LEU A 181 54.05 29.15 23.43
C LEU A 181 53.20 28.14 22.66
N VAL A 182 53.58 26.86 22.68
CA VAL A 182 52.77 25.78 22.09
C VAL A 182 51.45 25.61 22.85
N ARG A 183 51.47 25.65 24.19
CA ARG A 183 50.24 25.59 25.02
C ARG A 183 49.31 26.79 24.78
N SER A 184 49.81 28.01 24.61
CA SER A 184 48.95 29.16 24.28
C SER A 184 48.31 28.98 22.91
N ARG A 185 49.08 28.71 21.85
CA ARG A 185 48.52 28.54 20.49
C ARG A 185 47.46 27.45 20.38
N VAL A 186 47.61 26.35 21.14
CA VAL A 186 46.60 25.27 21.19
C VAL A 186 45.35 25.69 21.97
N SER A 187 45.48 26.54 22.99
CA SER A 187 44.34 27.16 23.70
C SER A 187 43.59 28.12 22.78
N ASP A 188 44.32 28.98 22.07
CA ASP A 188 43.75 29.97 21.15
C ASP A 188 43.03 29.26 19.98
N TYR A 189 43.66 28.24 19.39
CA TYR A 189 43.08 27.38 18.34
C TYR A 189 41.75 26.74 18.77
N ARG A 190 41.70 26.13 19.96
CA ARG A 190 40.45 25.53 20.49
C ARG A 190 39.38 26.59 20.73
N THR A 191 39.77 27.77 21.21
CA THR A 191 38.84 28.88 21.45
C THR A 191 38.19 29.33 20.15
N HIS A 192 38.95 29.51 19.07
CA HIS A 192 38.40 29.85 17.75
C HIS A 192 37.44 28.79 17.20
N LEU A 193 37.75 27.49 17.36
CA LEU A 193 36.83 26.41 16.98
C LEU A 193 35.54 26.41 17.81
N GLU A 194 35.61 26.65 19.13
CA GLU A 194 34.44 26.77 19.99
C GLU A 194 33.58 27.99 19.62
N VAL A 195 34.20 29.14 19.32
CA VAL A 195 33.48 30.36 18.89
C VAL A 195 32.80 30.12 17.54
N ALA A 196 33.49 29.55 16.55
CA ALA A 196 32.91 29.15 15.27
C ALA A 196 31.70 28.21 15.46
N SER A 197 31.81 27.22 16.35
CA SER A 197 30.71 26.29 16.64
C SER A 197 29.53 26.92 17.38
N ARG A 198 29.74 27.96 18.20
CA ARG A 198 28.66 28.69 18.91
C ARG A 198 27.95 29.71 18.00
N LEU A 199 28.66 30.26 17.02
CA LEU A 199 28.09 31.20 16.05
C LEU A 199 27.22 30.48 15.01
N ALA A 200 27.56 29.23 14.67
CA ALA A 200 26.80 28.41 13.75
C ALA A 200 25.39 28.10 14.27
N GLY A 201 24.38 28.42 13.44
CA GLY A 201 22.96 28.38 13.81
C GLY A 201 22.29 29.76 13.84
N THR A 202 23.07 30.85 13.78
CA THR A 202 22.53 32.21 13.59
C THR A 202 22.52 32.62 12.11
N PRO A 203 21.41 33.14 11.54
CA PRO A 203 21.32 33.42 10.08
C PRO A 203 22.27 34.50 9.53
N THR A 204 22.99 35.22 10.39
CA THR A 204 23.68 36.49 10.05
C THR A 204 25.21 36.44 10.22
N THR A 205 25.82 35.26 10.42
CA THR A 205 27.23 35.16 10.86
C THR A 205 28.13 34.21 10.05
N VAL A 206 27.70 33.73 8.88
CA VAL A 206 28.52 32.82 8.03
C VAL A 206 29.95 33.34 7.80
N SER A 207 30.11 34.64 7.55
CA SER A 207 31.43 35.28 7.38
C SER A 207 32.29 35.26 8.65
N LYS A 208 31.68 35.39 9.83
CA LYS A 208 32.40 35.31 11.12
C LYS A 208 32.79 33.87 11.46
N VAL A 209 31.93 32.90 11.16
CA VAL A 209 32.28 31.48 11.28
C VAL A 209 33.47 31.17 10.38
N GLU A 210 33.49 31.68 9.14
CA GLU A 210 34.63 31.53 8.23
C GLU A 210 35.90 32.23 8.75
N GLU A 211 35.78 33.43 9.33
CA GLU A 211 36.90 34.18 9.93
C GLU A 211 37.54 33.43 11.10
N GLU A 212 36.75 32.94 12.05
CA GLU A 212 37.21 32.13 13.18
C GLU A 212 37.88 30.82 12.71
N LEU A 213 37.31 30.14 11.70
CA LEU A 213 37.92 28.96 11.09
C LEU A 213 39.24 29.29 10.37
N ARG A 214 39.37 30.47 9.72
CA ARG A 214 40.62 30.96 9.11
C ARG A 214 41.68 31.29 10.16
N LEU A 215 41.30 31.85 11.30
CA LEU A 215 42.20 32.07 12.44
C LEU A 215 42.71 30.74 13.00
N ALA A 216 41.84 29.74 13.16
CA ALA A 216 42.22 28.38 13.55
C ALA A 216 43.22 27.74 12.54
N ILE A 217 43.00 27.90 11.22
CA ILE A 217 43.95 27.42 10.18
C ILE A 217 45.34 28.03 10.36
N ASN A 218 45.41 29.35 10.59
CA ASN A 218 46.68 30.08 10.66
C ASN A 218 47.55 29.69 11.86
N LEU A 219 46.94 29.19 12.94
CA LEU A 219 47.65 28.77 14.15
C LEU A 219 48.36 27.41 13.98
N CYS A 220 47.77 26.47 13.23
CA CYS A 220 48.29 25.11 13.03
C CYS A 220 48.25 24.64 11.55
N PRO A 221 48.93 25.33 10.60
CA PRO A 221 48.73 25.11 9.16
C PRO A 221 49.30 23.79 8.61
N GLN A 222 50.24 23.14 9.31
CA GLN A 222 51.05 22.00 8.83
C GLN A 222 50.75 20.66 9.54
N ASN A 223 49.75 20.61 10.43
CA ASN A 223 49.37 19.37 11.14
C ASN A 223 48.17 18.70 10.43
N PRO A 224 48.31 17.47 9.87
CA PRO A 224 47.20 16.78 9.22
C PRO A 224 46.02 16.51 10.17
N TYR A 225 46.27 16.26 11.45
CA TYR A 225 45.21 15.99 12.44
C TYR A 225 44.39 17.25 12.75
N ASP A 226 45.02 18.41 12.89
CA ASP A 226 44.32 19.68 13.11
C ASP A 226 43.48 20.06 11.87
N ARG A 227 44.01 19.80 10.66
CA ARG A 227 43.24 19.93 9.40
C ARG A 227 42.02 19.01 9.37
N ALA A 228 42.15 17.75 9.78
CA ALA A 228 41.05 16.79 9.83
C ALA A 228 40.00 17.14 10.92
N ILE A 229 40.42 17.66 12.08
CA ILE A 229 39.52 18.16 13.12
C ILE A 229 38.72 19.36 12.60
N LEU A 230 39.41 20.34 12.00
CA LEU A 230 38.77 21.49 11.37
C LEU A 230 37.79 21.07 10.27
N ALA A 231 38.16 20.13 9.41
CA ALA A 231 37.29 19.56 8.39
C ALA A 231 36.04 18.89 8.98
N SER A 232 36.19 18.21 10.13
CA SER A 232 35.08 17.59 10.87
C SER A 232 34.12 18.63 11.44
N VAL A 233 34.65 19.75 11.96
CA VAL A 233 33.84 20.91 12.37
C VAL A 233 33.13 21.51 11.16
N CYS A 234 33.83 21.80 10.06
CA CYS A 234 33.20 22.31 8.83
C CYS A 234 32.08 21.40 8.32
N TYR A 235 32.25 20.08 8.40
CA TYR A 235 31.21 19.09 8.05
C TYR A 235 29.99 19.18 8.98
N GLN A 236 30.20 19.24 10.30
CA GLN A 236 29.12 19.40 11.30
C GLN A 236 28.34 20.70 11.10
N LEU A 237 29.03 21.78 10.69
CA LEU A 237 28.42 23.09 10.42
C LEU A 237 27.78 23.20 9.01
N GLY A 238 27.80 22.13 8.21
CA GLY A 238 27.22 22.09 6.87
C GLY A 238 28.07 22.69 5.74
N PHE A 239 29.30 23.15 6.03
CA PHE A 239 30.25 23.68 5.06
C PHE A 239 31.01 22.54 4.34
N TYR A 240 30.28 21.65 3.67
CA TYR A 240 30.83 20.41 3.10
C TYR A 240 31.97 20.64 2.10
N SER A 241 31.90 21.69 1.26
CA SER A 241 32.98 22.03 0.31
C SER A 241 34.27 22.45 1.02
N LEU A 242 34.16 23.17 2.13
CA LEU A 242 35.32 23.55 2.95
C LEU A 242 35.87 22.33 3.69
N ALA A 243 35.00 21.45 4.20
CA ALA A 243 35.39 20.18 4.80
C ALA A 243 36.19 19.31 3.83
N VAL A 244 35.71 19.13 2.59
CA VAL A 244 36.44 18.44 1.51
C VAL A 244 37.82 19.05 1.31
N GLY A 245 37.93 20.38 1.19
CA GLY A 245 39.21 21.07 0.99
C GLY A 245 40.19 20.85 2.15
N GLN A 246 39.72 20.91 3.40
CA GLN A 246 40.57 20.66 4.57
C GLN A 246 40.96 19.18 4.73
N TYR A 247 40.08 18.22 4.40
CA TYR A 247 40.48 16.81 4.34
C TYR A 247 41.46 16.52 3.22
N SER A 248 41.32 17.15 2.05
CA SER A 248 42.29 17.01 0.94
C SER A 248 43.68 17.42 1.40
N LEU A 249 43.80 18.60 2.03
CA LEU A 249 45.06 19.08 2.62
C LEU A 249 45.58 18.15 3.73
N ALA A 250 44.70 17.57 4.56
CA ALA A 250 45.11 16.55 5.55
C ALA A 250 45.71 15.30 4.88
N THR A 251 45.14 14.85 3.76
CA THR A 251 45.66 13.70 2.98
C THR A 251 46.89 14.03 2.14
N GLU A 252 47.10 15.29 1.73
CA GLU A 252 48.34 15.75 1.10
C GLU A 252 49.50 15.77 2.11
N LEU A 253 49.24 16.27 3.33
CA LEU A 253 50.21 16.27 4.43
C LEU A 253 50.50 14.86 4.95
N GLN A 254 49.52 13.95 4.91
CA GLN A 254 49.67 12.56 5.33
C GLN A 254 48.91 11.60 4.38
N PRO A 255 49.57 11.08 3.32
CA PRO A 255 48.92 10.23 2.33
C PRO A 255 48.33 8.92 2.86
N ASN A 256 48.76 8.40 4.02
CA ASN A 256 48.20 7.18 4.60
C ASN A 256 47.06 7.43 5.61
N PHE A 257 46.50 8.64 5.66
CA PHE A 257 45.48 9.01 6.65
C PHE A 257 44.06 8.51 6.26
N ALA A 258 43.83 7.22 6.49
CA ALA A 258 42.60 6.52 6.08
C ALA A 258 41.29 7.16 6.61
N ASP A 259 41.27 7.64 7.86
CA ASP A 259 40.09 8.32 8.43
C ASP A 259 39.75 9.64 7.71
N ALA A 260 40.77 10.39 7.29
CA ALA A 260 40.58 11.63 6.52
C ALA A 260 39.97 11.32 5.14
N TYR A 261 40.40 10.24 4.46
CA TYR A 261 39.74 9.78 3.23
C TYR A 261 38.28 9.34 3.47
N ASN A 262 38.00 8.56 4.52
CA ASN A 262 36.62 8.17 4.84
C ASN A 262 35.73 9.39 5.11
N ASN A 263 36.21 10.35 5.90
CA ASN A 263 35.42 11.53 6.24
C ASN A 263 35.30 12.52 5.07
N MET A 264 36.30 12.61 4.20
CA MET A 264 36.19 13.29 2.90
C MET A 264 35.13 12.64 2.01
N GLY A 265 35.04 11.30 2.01
CA GLY A 265 33.98 10.56 1.31
C GLY A 265 32.58 10.94 1.81
N ASN A 266 32.41 11.09 3.13
CA ASN A 266 31.15 11.56 3.71
C ASN A 266 30.81 13.00 3.26
N ALA A 267 31.80 13.90 3.22
CA ALA A 267 31.60 15.27 2.76
C ALA A 267 31.23 15.34 1.26
N TRP A 268 31.84 14.50 0.41
CA TRP A 268 31.44 14.35 -0.98
C TRP A 268 30.03 13.74 -1.13
N LYS A 269 29.65 12.77 -0.29
CA LYS A 269 28.29 12.21 -0.28
C LYS A 269 27.25 13.28 0.09
N ALA A 270 27.54 14.13 1.07
CA ALA A 270 26.69 15.27 1.44
C ALA A 270 26.53 16.29 0.29
N LEU A 271 27.56 16.47 -0.54
CA LEU A 271 27.53 17.25 -1.78
C LEU A 271 26.87 16.53 -2.98
N GLN A 272 26.29 15.34 -2.79
CA GLN A 272 25.73 14.48 -3.85
C GLN A 272 26.75 14.04 -4.93
N ARG A 273 28.05 14.12 -4.63
CA ARG A 273 29.16 13.72 -5.52
C ARG A 273 29.56 12.27 -5.25
N ILE A 274 28.69 11.35 -5.66
CA ILE A 274 28.77 9.92 -5.31
C ILE A 274 30.03 9.23 -5.88
N THR A 275 30.50 9.63 -7.07
CA THR A 275 31.70 9.06 -7.69
C THR A 275 32.96 9.41 -6.90
N GLU A 276 33.07 10.67 -6.48
CA GLU A 276 34.15 11.17 -5.63
C GLU A 276 34.08 10.54 -4.24
N ALA A 277 32.89 10.43 -3.65
CA ALA A 277 32.69 9.71 -2.38
C ALA A 277 33.15 8.25 -2.47
N THR A 278 32.80 7.54 -3.56
CA THR A 278 33.24 6.16 -3.83
C THR A 278 34.77 6.06 -3.83
N ARG A 279 35.45 6.92 -4.61
CA ARG A 279 36.91 6.96 -4.70
C ARG A 279 37.58 7.24 -3.36
N CYS A 280 37.00 8.10 -2.53
CA CYS A 280 37.51 8.39 -1.20
C CYS A 280 37.39 7.18 -0.25
N TYR A 281 36.28 6.46 -0.26
CA TYR A 281 36.16 5.22 0.52
C TYR A 281 37.10 4.11 0.01
N GLU A 282 37.27 3.99 -1.31
CA GLU A 282 38.24 3.07 -1.92
C GLU A 282 39.69 3.42 -1.54
N ALA A 283 40.05 4.71 -1.52
CA ALA A 283 41.37 5.17 -1.05
C ALA A 283 41.58 4.90 0.46
N ALA A 284 40.56 5.12 1.28
CA ALA A 284 40.61 4.77 2.71
C ALA A 284 40.88 3.27 2.92
N LEU A 285 40.28 2.41 2.10
CA LEU A 285 40.48 0.95 2.13
C LEU A 285 41.80 0.49 1.50
N ALA A 286 42.37 1.24 0.56
CA ALA A 286 43.70 0.98 0.02
C ALA A 286 44.80 1.21 1.08
N TRP A 287 44.61 2.20 1.97
CA TRP A 287 45.53 2.46 3.09
C TRP A 287 45.22 1.62 4.33
N ASN A 288 43.95 1.30 4.59
CA ASN A 288 43.54 0.42 5.68
C ASN A 288 42.36 -0.48 5.24
N GLU A 289 42.68 -1.67 4.76
CA GLU A 289 41.71 -2.67 4.27
C GLU A 289 40.69 -3.11 5.35
N ARG A 290 41.01 -2.86 6.62
CA ARG A 290 40.18 -3.17 7.80
C ARG A 290 39.49 -1.94 8.38
N HIS A 291 39.38 -0.82 7.66
CA HIS A 291 38.70 0.37 8.16
C HIS A 291 37.16 0.16 8.22
N PRO A 292 36.52 0.05 9.41
CA PRO A 292 35.13 -0.38 9.50
C PRO A 292 34.15 0.65 8.91
N HIS A 293 34.35 1.94 9.20
CA HIS A 293 33.48 2.98 8.66
C HIS A 293 33.57 3.11 7.13
N ALA A 294 34.75 2.98 6.54
CA ALA A 294 34.91 2.98 5.08
C ALA A 294 34.23 1.76 4.43
N LEU A 295 34.35 0.56 5.02
CA LEU A 295 33.62 -0.64 4.57
C LEU A 295 32.10 -0.43 4.61
N ASN A 296 31.56 0.07 5.73
CA ASN A 296 30.13 0.35 5.87
C ASN A 296 29.65 1.45 4.90
N ASN A 297 30.44 2.49 4.69
CA ASN A 297 30.05 3.61 3.82
C ASN A 297 30.13 3.25 2.33
N LEU A 298 31.11 2.45 1.93
CA LEU A 298 31.15 1.87 0.58
C LEU A 298 30.00 0.87 0.38
N GLY A 299 29.66 0.08 1.41
CA GLY A 299 28.48 -0.79 1.43
C GLY A 299 27.18 -0.02 1.19
N ASN A 300 27.02 1.15 1.83
CA ASN A 300 25.89 2.05 1.57
C ASN A 300 25.85 2.47 0.09
N ILE A 301 26.97 2.87 -0.52
CA ILE A 301 27.00 3.23 -1.94
C ILE A 301 26.59 2.06 -2.85
N TYR A 302 27.00 0.83 -2.55
CA TYR A 302 26.60 -0.34 -3.35
C TYR A 302 25.12 -0.69 -3.16
N ARG A 303 24.56 -0.57 -1.94
CA ARG A 303 23.11 -0.70 -1.71
C ARG A 303 22.33 0.38 -2.44
N ASP A 304 22.76 1.64 -2.36
CA ASP A 304 22.15 2.79 -3.03
C ASP A 304 22.22 2.65 -4.58
N LYS A 305 23.15 1.83 -5.11
CA LYS A 305 23.26 1.41 -6.54
C LYS A 305 22.45 0.15 -6.89
N GLY A 306 21.82 -0.52 -5.93
CA GLY A 306 21.10 -1.79 -6.11
C GLY A 306 21.97 -3.06 -6.12
N ASP A 307 23.29 -2.95 -5.92
CA ASP A 307 24.19 -4.12 -5.82
C ASP A 307 24.18 -4.66 -4.38
N LEU A 308 23.10 -5.37 -4.06
CA LEU A 308 22.84 -5.93 -2.73
C LEU A 308 23.84 -7.05 -2.34
N ASP A 309 24.54 -7.65 -3.29
CA ASP A 309 25.57 -8.66 -3.04
C ASP A 309 26.87 -8.02 -2.56
N ARG A 310 27.38 -7.00 -3.28
CA ARG A 310 28.55 -6.24 -2.80
C ARG A 310 28.26 -5.49 -1.52
N ALA A 311 27.05 -4.93 -1.37
CA ALA A 311 26.64 -4.28 -0.13
C ALA A 311 26.71 -5.25 1.05
N ALA A 312 26.08 -6.42 0.95
CA ALA A 312 26.12 -7.45 1.99
C ALA A 312 27.56 -7.86 2.33
N ALA A 313 28.39 -8.16 1.32
CA ALA A 313 29.78 -8.57 1.52
C ALA A 313 30.62 -7.51 2.27
N LEU A 314 30.43 -6.23 1.94
CA LEU A 314 31.11 -5.11 2.60
C LEU A 314 30.64 -4.93 4.05
N TYR A 315 29.34 -5.06 4.34
CA TYR A 315 28.85 -5.02 5.73
C TYR A 315 29.32 -6.23 6.54
N SER A 316 29.33 -7.44 5.96
CA SER A 316 29.87 -8.63 6.63
C SER A 316 31.36 -8.48 6.92
N LYS A 317 32.16 -7.95 5.99
CA LYS A 317 33.59 -7.64 6.22
C LYS A 317 33.76 -6.58 7.31
N CYS A 318 32.90 -5.56 7.34
CA CYS A 318 32.88 -4.57 8.41
C CYS A 318 32.63 -5.21 9.78
N LEU A 319 31.66 -6.12 9.89
CA LEU A 319 31.31 -6.80 11.14
C LEU A 319 32.34 -7.86 11.57
N GLN A 320 33.12 -8.43 10.64
CA GLN A 320 34.28 -9.25 10.98
C GLN A 320 35.39 -8.44 11.68
N VAL A 321 35.54 -7.15 11.36
CA VAL A 321 36.51 -6.27 12.02
C VAL A 321 35.94 -5.62 13.28
N CYS A 322 34.69 -5.14 13.23
CA CYS A 322 34.03 -4.47 14.35
C CYS A 322 32.62 -5.08 14.56
N PRO A 323 32.51 -6.19 15.31
CA PRO A 323 31.24 -6.89 15.53
C PRO A 323 30.17 -6.06 16.24
N THR A 324 30.58 -5.02 16.97
CA THR A 324 29.72 -4.13 17.78
C THR A 324 29.21 -2.91 17.02
N LEU A 325 29.52 -2.75 15.72
CA LEU A 325 29.09 -1.58 14.96
C LEU A 325 27.59 -1.68 14.60
N ALA A 326 26.74 -1.11 15.45
CA ALA A 326 25.27 -1.10 15.31
C ALA A 326 24.79 -0.64 13.92
N ALA A 327 25.45 0.37 13.33
CA ALA A 327 25.12 0.86 11.99
C ALA A 327 25.31 -0.19 10.87
N ALA A 328 26.37 -1.01 10.95
CA ALA A 328 26.61 -2.08 9.98
C ALA A 328 25.65 -3.25 10.15
N HIS A 329 25.27 -3.58 11.39
CA HIS A 329 24.17 -4.53 11.66
C HIS A 329 22.84 -4.01 11.09
N CYS A 330 22.46 -2.76 11.37
CA CYS A 330 21.22 -2.16 10.85
C CYS A 330 21.18 -2.16 9.32
N ASN A 331 22.30 -1.81 8.67
CA ASN A 331 22.43 -1.79 7.23
C ASN A 331 22.36 -3.19 6.59
N LEU A 332 23.06 -4.18 7.18
CA LEU A 332 23.00 -5.57 6.72
C LEU A 332 21.61 -6.17 6.92
N GLY A 333 20.92 -5.84 8.03
CA GLY A 333 19.53 -6.21 8.26
C GLY A 333 18.59 -5.67 7.17
N GLY A 334 18.80 -4.43 6.73
CA GLY A 334 18.10 -3.83 5.58
C GLY A 334 18.31 -4.63 4.29
N VAL A 335 19.56 -4.98 3.97
CA VAL A 335 19.88 -5.78 2.77
C VAL A 335 19.32 -7.21 2.86
N CYS A 336 19.35 -7.84 4.03
CA CYS A 336 18.73 -9.15 4.24
C CYS A 336 17.21 -9.09 4.00
N ARG A 337 16.54 -8.03 4.49
CA ARG A 337 15.10 -7.82 4.28
C ARG A 337 14.76 -7.63 2.80
N GLU A 338 15.55 -6.82 2.07
CA GLU A 338 15.40 -6.62 0.62
C GLU A 338 15.65 -7.90 -0.19
N LYS A 339 16.47 -8.83 0.32
CA LYS A 339 16.66 -10.18 -0.21
C LYS A 339 15.62 -11.22 0.27
N HIS A 340 14.59 -10.79 1.00
CA HIS A 340 13.58 -11.64 1.66
C HIS A 340 14.13 -12.65 2.69
N LEU A 341 15.36 -12.44 3.17
CA LEU A 341 16.01 -13.20 4.24
C LEU A 341 15.56 -12.69 5.62
N PHE A 342 14.24 -12.68 5.85
CA PHE A 342 13.61 -11.98 6.98
C PHE A 342 14.12 -12.41 8.36
N LYS A 343 14.48 -13.68 8.56
CA LYS A 343 15.01 -14.19 9.84
C LYS A 343 16.39 -13.59 10.16
N GLU A 344 17.24 -13.47 9.15
CA GLU A 344 18.57 -12.84 9.26
C GLU A 344 18.43 -11.34 9.48
N ALA A 345 17.49 -10.69 8.78
CA ALA A 345 17.15 -9.29 8.98
C ALA A 345 16.75 -8.99 10.43
N VAL A 346 15.81 -9.75 11.01
CA VAL A 346 15.41 -9.63 12.43
C VAL A 346 16.61 -9.79 13.36
N SER A 347 17.46 -10.80 13.13
CA SER A 347 18.66 -11.03 13.96
C SER A 347 19.62 -9.84 13.93
N HIS A 348 19.90 -9.29 12.74
CA HIS A 348 20.77 -8.12 12.59
C HIS A 348 20.16 -6.85 13.19
N PHE A 349 18.86 -6.59 13.04
CA PHE A 349 18.23 -5.43 13.68
C PHE A 349 18.21 -5.54 15.21
N LEU A 350 17.97 -6.72 15.78
CA LEU A 350 18.06 -6.96 17.22
C LEU A 350 19.50 -6.76 17.74
N MET A 351 20.51 -7.19 16.99
CA MET A 351 21.92 -6.93 17.34
C MET A 351 22.26 -5.44 17.25
N ALA A 352 21.76 -4.72 16.24
CA ALA A 352 21.91 -3.27 16.14
C ALA A 352 21.34 -2.55 17.38
N LEU A 353 20.14 -2.92 17.83
CA LEU A 353 19.51 -2.38 19.05
C LEU A 353 20.17 -2.86 20.35
N THR A 354 20.88 -4.00 20.34
CA THR A 354 21.65 -4.47 21.49
C THR A 354 22.91 -3.61 21.69
N TYR A 355 23.56 -3.20 20.60
CA TYR A 355 24.77 -2.35 20.64
C TYR A 355 24.46 -0.85 20.71
N ASP A 356 23.34 -0.40 20.14
CA ASP A 356 22.80 0.96 20.30
C ASP A 356 21.27 0.93 20.48
N PRO A 357 20.77 0.93 21.73
CA PRO A 357 19.34 0.95 22.03
C PRO A 357 18.59 2.19 21.53
N ASN A 358 19.29 3.27 21.16
CA ASN A 358 18.69 4.51 20.69
C ASN A 358 18.60 4.58 19.15
N LEU A 359 18.99 3.52 18.44
CA LEU A 359 19.02 3.47 16.99
C LEU A 359 17.62 3.29 16.39
N ALA A 360 16.84 4.38 16.33
CA ALA A 360 15.47 4.40 15.80
C ALA A 360 15.33 3.82 14.38
N ALA A 361 16.35 3.93 13.54
CA ALA A 361 16.39 3.31 12.21
C ALA A 361 16.34 1.77 12.28
N ALA A 362 17.02 1.16 13.25
CA ALA A 362 16.95 -0.28 13.47
C ALA A 362 15.60 -0.71 14.06
N ALA A 363 15.00 0.10 14.94
CA ALA A 363 13.65 -0.14 15.45
C ALA A 363 12.58 -0.06 14.33
N ASN A 364 12.66 0.93 13.42
CA ASN A 364 11.77 1.02 12.25
C ASN A 364 11.99 -0.16 11.29
N GLY A 365 13.25 -0.50 10.97
CA GLY A 365 13.58 -1.65 10.12
C GLY A 365 13.10 -2.99 10.68
N LEU A 366 13.23 -3.18 12.01
CA LEU A 366 12.69 -4.33 12.73
C LEU A 366 11.15 -4.36 12.62
N GLY A 367 10.48 -3.23 12.82
CA GLY A 367 9.02 -3.13 12.68
C GLY A 367 8.51 -3.45 11.28
N VAL A 368 9.19 -2.96 10.23
CA VAL A 368 8.85 -3.29 8.83
C VAL A 368 9.02 -4.79 8.58
N THR A 369 10.12 -5.37 9.04
CA THR A 369 10.40 -6.81 8.88
C THR A 369 9.37 -7.68 9.61
N TYR A 370 8.96 -7.31 10.82
CA TYR A 370 7.91 -8.03 11.54
C TYR A 370 6.54 -7.90 10.86
N ARG A 371 6.21 -6.74 10.29
CA ARG A 371 4.96 -6.55 9.52
C ARG A 371 4.97 -7.38 8.23
N GLU A 372 6.11 -7.51 7.55
CA GLU A 372 6.28 -8.42 6.41
C GLU A 372 6.13 -9.91 6.81
N LEU A 373 6.54 -10.27 8.03
CA LEU A 373 6.31 -11.59 8.64
C LEU A 373 4.88 -11.81 9.18
N ASN A 374 3.98 -10.82 9.08
CA ASN A 374 2.66 -10.78 9.73
C ASN A 374 2.70 -10.89 11.27
N GLN A 375 3.83 -10.56 11.89
CA GLN A 375 4.03 -10.50 13.35
C GLN A 375 3.68 -9.10 13.86
N ASN A 376 2.38 -8.79 13.85
CA ASN A 376 1.89 -7.42 14.02
C ASN A 376 2.10 -6.87 15.44
N ASP A 377 2.08 -7.70 16.49
CA ASP A 377 2.36 -7.28 17.87
C ASP A 377 3.83 -6.92 18.07
N GLU A 378 4.74 -7.68 17.47
CA GLU A 378 6.17 -7.40 17.43
C GLU A 378 6.45 -6.11 16.65
N ALA A 379 5.77 -5.93 15.51
CA ALA A 379 5.84 -4.71 14.70
C ALA A 379 5.34 -3.48 15.46
N LEU A 380 4.22 -3.60 16.19
CA LEU A 380 3.67 -2.53 17.02
C LEU A 380 4.68 -2.07 18.07
N ARG A 381 5.33 -3.01 18.78
CA ARG A 381 6.36 -2.68 19.78
C ARG A 381 7.57 -1.99 19.14
N ALA A 382 8.04 -2.48 18.00
CA ALA A 382 9.20 -1.93 17.30
C ALA A 382 8.92 -0.51 16.73
N PHE A 383 7.75 -0.28 16.12
CA PHE A 383 7.38 1.06 15.63
C PHE A 383 7.08 2.05 16.77
N SER A 384 6.51 1.59 17.88
CA SER A 384 6.32 2.44 19.07
C SER A 384 7.66 2.89 19.65
N LEU A 385 8.67 2.00 19.66
CA LEU A 385 10.05 2.36 20.02
C LEU A 385 10.66 3.37 19.03
N ALA A 386 10.51 3.16 17.72
CA ALA A 386 11.03 4.09 16.71
C ALA A 386 10.42 5.50 16.88
N ALA A 387 9.10 5.58 17.08
CA ALA A 387 8.38 6.84 17.29
C ALA A 387 8.75 7.53 18.62
N SER A 388 9.03 6.77 19.69
CA SER A 388 9.46 7.35 20.98
C SER A 388 10.90 7.86 20.96
N LEU A 389 11.80 7.18 20.24
CA LEU A 389 13.19 7.60 20.06
C LEU A 389 13.32 8.84 19.14
N GLN A 390 12.44 8.99 18.15
CA GLN A 390 12.44 10.12 17.21
C GLN A 390 11.02 10.66 16.96
N PRO A 391 10.44 11.42 17.92
CA PRO A 391 9.06 11.91 17.85
C PRO A 391 8.82 13.02 16.80
N TYR A 392 9.84 13.38 16.03
CA TYR A 392 9.78 14.37 14.94
C TYR A 392 9.83 13.73 13.54
N VAL A 393 9.92 12.40 13.43
CA VAL A 393 9.97 11.68 12.14
C VAL A 393 8.59 11.17 11.77
N ALA A 394 7.98 11.79 10.74
CA ALA A 394 6.63 11.46 10.27
C ALA A 394 6.45 9.98 9.84
N GLU A 395 7.48 9.37 9.24
CA GLU A 395 7.43 7.98 8.76
C GLU A 395 7.18 6.98 9.90
N HIS A 396 7.78 7.19 11.07
CA HIS A 396 7.60 6.31 12.24
C HIS A 396 6.13 6.30 12.69
N PHE A 397 5.48 7.46 12.72
CA PHE A 397 4.05 7.56 13.02
C PHE A 397 3.15 6.99 11.92
N ALA A 398 3.51 7.14 10.64
CA ALA A 398 2.77 6.53 9.54
C ALA A 398 2.84 4.99 9.60
N ASN A 399 4.03 4.43 9.87
CA ASN A 399 4.23 2.99 10.03
C ASN A 399 3.54 2.43 11.29
N LEU A 400 3.60 3.16 12.42
CA LEU A 400 2.87 2.84 13.64
C LEU A 400 1.35 2.86 13.38
N GLY A 401 0.84 3.91 12.76
CA GLY A 401 -0.58 4.05 12.40
C GLY A 401 -1.08 2.97 11.45
N ASN A 402 -0.25 2.54 10.50
CA ASN A 402 -0.56 1.40 9.62
C ASN A 402 -0.69 0.10 10.42
N THR A 403 0.23 -0.15 11.35
CA THR A 403 0.24 -1.39 12.15
C THR A 403 -0.92 -1.43 13.15
N LEU A 404 -1.23 -0.28 13.79
CA LEU A 404 -2.43 -0.12 14.62
C LEU A 404 -3.72 -0.37 13.82
N LYS A 405 -3.79 0.11 12.57
CA LYS A 405 -4.92 -0.14 11.67
C LYS A 405 -5.08 -1.64 11.38
N ASP A 406 -3.98 -2.33 11.08
CA ASP A 406 -3.98 -3.77 10.77
C ASP A 406 -4.33 -4.63 12.01
N LEU A 407 -4.09 -4.12 13.23
CA LEU A 407 -4.55 -4.69 14.50
C LEU A 407 -5.98 -4.28 14.90
N GLY A 408 -6.65 -3.41 14.13
CA GLY A 408 -8.01 -2.92 14.41
C GLY A 408 -8.08 -1.74 15.41
N HIS A 409 -6.94 -1.24 15.89
CA HIS A 409 -6.82 -0.06 16.77
C HIS A 409 -6.99 1.25 15.97
N LEU A 410 -8.15 1.39 15.31
CA LEU A 410 -8.39 2.43 14.29
C LEU A 410 -8.33 3.86 14.83
N GLU A 411 -8.75 4.08 16.08
CA GLU A 411 -8.73 5.42 16.67
C GLU A 411 -7.30 5.90 16.97
N GLU A 412 -6.42 4.99 17.37
CA GLU A 412 -5.00 5.25 17.56
C GLU A 412 -4.29 5.40 16.21
N SER A 413 -4.68 4.61 15.20
CA SER A 413 -4.26 4.81 13.80
C SER A 413 -4.56 6.24 13.33
N VAL A 414 -5.80 6.71 13.47
CA VAL A 414 -6.18 8.08 13.05
C VAL A 414 -5.35 9.14 13.76
N LYS A 415 -5.06 8.98 15.07
CA LYS A 415 -4.14 9.88 15.80
C LYS A 415 -2.74 9.86 15.21
N CYS A 416 -2.16 8.68 14.99
CA CYS A 416 -0.82 8.53 14.44
C CYS A 416 -0.70 9.11 13.01
N HIS A 417 -1.67 8.84 12.14
CA HIS A 417 -1.67 9.40 10.78
C HIS A 417 -1.85 10.92 10.78
N ARG A 418 -2.66 11.50 11.69
CA ARG A 418 -2.74 12.96 11.88
C ARG A 418 -1.42 13.56 12.39
N THR A 419 -0.72 12.89 13.32
CA THR A 419 0.62 13.32 13.77
C THR A 419 1.63 13.25 12.62
N ALA A 420 1.61 12.18 11.81
CA ALA A 420 2.48 12.06 10.64
C ALA A 420 2.25 13.18 9.62
N ILE A 421 0.99 13.54 9.35
CA ILE A 421 0.62 14.67 8.46
C ILE A 421 1.01 16.02 9.07
N HIS A 422 0.90 16.19 10.39
CA HIS A 422 1.33 17.42 11.06
C HIS A 422 2.85 17.63 10.97
N LEU A 423 3.63 16.54 11.14
CA LEU A 423 5.08 16.54 10.99
C LEU A 423 5.53 16.67 9.53
N SER A 424 4.77 16.14 8.58
CA SER A 424 5.02 16.25 7.13
C SER A 424 3.72 16.39 6.33
N PRO A 425 3.28 17.64 6.03
CA PRO A 425 2.04 17.91 5.28
C PRO A 425 2.04 17.46 3.80
N HIS A 426 3.09 16.79 3.36
CA HIS A 426 3.25 16.25 2.00
C HIS A 426 3.39 14.72 1.97
N LEU A 427 3.17 14.04 3.11
CA LEU A 427 3.24 12.58 3.21
C LEU A 427 1.94 11.93 2.68
N GLU A 428 1.87 11.73 1.36
CA GLU A 428 0.67 11.26 0.63
C GLU A 428 0.10 9.95 1.19
N ASP A 429 0.96 8.99 1.56
CA ASP A 429 0.59 7.71 2.18
C ASP A 429 -0.21 7.90 3.48
N ALA A 430 0.18 8.86 4.32
CA ALA A 430 -0.49 9.12 5.59
C ALA A 430 -1.90 9.70 5.37
N PHE A 431 -2.11 10.54 4.34
CA PHE A 431 -3.45 11.00 3.95
C PHE A 431 -4.33 9.85 3.45
N CYS A 432 -3.78 8.97 2.61
CA CYS A 432 -4.53 7.83 2.05
C CYS A 432 -4.97 6.86 3.15
N GLN A 433 -4.09 6.58 4.11
CA GLN A 433 -4.36 5.68 5.24
C GLN A 433 -5.28 6.34 6.28
N LEU A 434 -5.12 7.64 6.54
CA LEU A 434 -6.06 8.42 7.36
C LEU A 434 -7.49 8.34 6.79
N ALA A 435 -7.66 8.59 5.50
CA ALA A 435 -8.97 8.55 4.86
C ALA A 435 -9.63 7.17 4.93
N HIS A 436 -8.83 6.10 4.80
CA HIS A 436 -9.32 4.73 4.92
C HIS A 436 -9.72 4.39 6.38
N SER A 437 -8.88 4.69 7.38
CA SER A 437 -9.22 4.49 8.80
C SER A 437 -10.44 5.33 9.23
N MET A 438 -10.56 6.57 8.73
CA MET A 438 -11.73 7.42 8.93
C MET A 438 -13.00 6.84 8.31
N ALA A 439 -12.93 6.32 7.08
CA ALA A 439 -14.06 5.65 6.43
C ALA A 439 -14.52 4.41 7.23
N MET A 440 -13.58 3.58 7.69
CA MET A 440 -13.89 2.43 8.55
C MET A 440 -14.56 2.83 9.86
N LEU A 441 -14.17 3.96 10.48
CA LEU A 441 -14.73 4.46 11.73
C LEU A 441 -16.06 5.25 11.58
N CYS A 442 -16.55 5.46 10.36
CA CYS A 442 -17.55 6.50 10.07
C CYS A 442 -17.16 7.89 10.63
N ASP A 443 -15.86 8.18 10.73
CA ASP A 443 -15.38 9.51 11.10
C ASP A 443 -15.41 10.42 9.87
N TRP A 444 -16.36 11.34 9.87
CA TRP A 444 -16.57 12.29 8.77
C TRP A 444 -16.03 13.68 9.08
N THR A 445 -15.31 13.85 10.19
CA THR A 445 -14.62 15.10 10.56
C THR A 445 -13.61 15.44 9.48
N ASP A 446 -13.72 16.62 8.88
CA ASP A 446 -12.83 17.13 7.81
C ASP A 446 -12.70 16.23 6.55
N ARG A 447 -13.60 15.24 6.39
CA ARG A 447 -13.58 14.24 5.31
C ARG A 447 -13.44 14.87 3.92
N ASN A 448 -14.11 15.99 3.67
CA ASN A 448 -14.10 16.64 2.37
C ASN A 448 -12.73 17.24 2.03
N GLU A 449 -12.02 17.85 3.00
CA GLU A 449 -10.68 18.39 2.77
C GLU A 449 -9.63 17.28 2.63
N VAL A 450 -9.76 16.20 3.41
CA VAL A 450 -8.91 15.00 3.27
C VAL A 450 -9.07 14.38 1.85
N LEU A 451 -10.31 14.18 1.39
CA LEU A 451 -10.57 13.61 0.06
C LEU A 451 -10.19 14.55 -1.09
N LYS A 452 -10.34 15.87 -0.93
CA LYS A 452 -9.88 16.90 -1.88
C LYS A 452 -8.36 16.90 -2.00
N THR A 453 -7.65 16.76 -0.88
CA THR A 453 -6.19 16.64 -0.84
C THR A 453 -5.72 15.36 -1.55
N ILE A 454 -6.33 14.22 -1.25
CA ILE A 454 -6.08 12.94 -1.94
C ILE A 454 -6.32 13.07 -3.46
N ARG A 455 -7.41 13.72 -3.87
CA ARG A 455 -7.72 13.96 -5.28
C ARG A 455 -6.64 14.79 -5.97
N SER A 456 -6.14 15.86 -5.32
CA SER A 456 -5.07 16.70 -5.88
C SER A 456 -3.74 15.95 -6.03
N TYR A 457 -3.36 15.11 -5.05
CA TYR A 457 -2.20 14.23 -5.18
C TYR A 457 -2.38 13.22 -6.32
N LEU A 458 -3.55 12.59 -6.41
CA LEU A 458 -3.88 11.63 -7.47
C LEU A 458 -3.79 12.28 -8.86
N GLU A 459 -4.40 13.45 -9.05
CA GLU A 459 -4.32 14.24 -10.28
C GLU A 459 -2.86 14.54 -10.66
N ARG A 460 -2.04 14.97 -9.70
CA ARG A 460 -0.62 15.27 -9.90
C ARG A 460 0.21 14.04 -10.29
N ILE A 461 0.07 12.92 -9.58
CA ILE A 461 0.89 11.73 -9.84
C ILE A 461 0.47 11.02 -11.14
N LEU A 462 -0.82 10.94 -11.43
CA LEU A 462 -1.29 10.34 -12.69
C LEU A 462 -0.90 11.19 -13.90
N GLN A 463 -0.92 12.52 -13.77
CA GLN A 463 -0.39 13.40 -14.80
C GLN A 463 1.12 13.20 -15.01
N LEU A 464 1.90 13.01 -13.94
CA LEU A 464 3.34 12.70 -14.04
C LEU A 464 3.62 11.38 -14.77
N TYR A 465 2.81 10.34 -14.54
CA TYR A 465 2.93 9.07 -15.28
C TYR A 465 2.67 9.27 -16.78
N ARG A 466 1.59 10.00 -17.14
CA ARG A 466 1.25 10.31 -18.53
C ARG A 466 2.33 11.14 -19.22
N THR A 467 2.74 12.27 -18.64
CA THR A 467 3.70 13.18 -19.27
C THR A 467 5.08 12.54 -19.41
N SER A 468 5.53 11.75 -18.43
CA SER A 468 6.82 11.03 -18.51
C SER A 468 6.86 10.05 -19.68
N CYS A 469 5.78 9.30 -19.92
CA CYS A 469 5.68 8.37 -21.05
C CYS A 469 5.55 9.13 -22.38
N LEU A 470 4.70 10.16 -22.42
CA LEU A 470 4.43 10.94 -23.62
C LEU A 470 5.64 11.73 -24.12
N GLN A 471 6.46 12.27 -23.21
CA GLN A 471 7.69 12.96 -23.58
C GLN A 471 8.68 12.01 -24.26
N LEU A 472 8.84 10.78 -23.75
CA LEU A 472 9.72 9.79 -24.39
C LEU A 472 9.25 9.40 -25.79
N LEU A 473 7.94 9.22 -26.01
CA LEU A 473 7.38 8.97 -27.35
C LEU A 473 7.67 10.13 -28.31
N ARG A 474 7.49 11.38 -27.85
CA ARG A 474 7.76 12.58 -28.66
C ARG A 474 9.24 12.69 -29.04
N ASN A 475 10.15 12.46 -28.09
CA ASN A 475 11.59 12.49 -28.32
C ASN A 475 12.05 11.47 -29.41
N ILE A 476 11.34 10.36 -29.58
CA ILE A 476 11.65 9.38 -30.63
C ILE A 476 11.17 9.88 -31.99
N LEU A 477 9.96 10.44 -32.05
CA LEU A 477 9.37 10.95 -33.28
C LEU A 477 10.05 12.22 -33.82
N ASP A 478 10.62 13.06 -32.94
CA ASP A 478 11.38 14.25 -33.33
C ASP A 478 12.90 14.02 -33.53
N GLY A 479 13.38 12.79 -33.29
CA GLY A 479 14.78 12.41 -33.45
C GLY A 479 15.74 12.91 -32.36
N SER A 480 15.23 13.53 -31.28
CA SER A 480 16.06 13.95 -30.13
C SER A 480 16.49 12.80 -29.21
N PHE A 481 15.89 11.62 -29.36
CA PHE A 481 16.20 10.41 -28.59
C PHE A 481 17.61 9.87 -28.92
N LYS A 482 18.56 10.09 -28.00
CA LYS A 482 19.94 9.61 -28.13
C LYS A 482 20.08 8.15 -27.68
N VAL A 483 20.47 7.27 -28.60
CA VAL A 483 20.88 5.90 -28.29
C VAL A 483 22.26 5.94 -27.62
N SER A 484 22.30 5.84 -26.28
CA SER A 484 23.51 5.89 -25.46
C SER A 484 23.97 4.51 -24.95
N LEU A 485 23.12 3.49 -25.06
CA LEU A 485 23.35 2.14 -24.57
C LEU A 485 23.12 1.15 -25.72
N ARG A 486 24.12 0.32 -26.05
CA ARG A 486 23.90 -0.86 -26.89
C ARG A 486 23.31 -1.99 -26.03
N PRO A 487 22.11 -2.51 -26.33
CA PRO A 487 21.53 -3.61 -25.58
C PRO A 487 22.18 -4.95 -25.97
N GLU A 488 22.85 -5.63 -25.03
CA GLU A 488 23.17 -7.06 -25.17
C GLU A 488 21.93 -7.92 -24.83
N CYS A 489 20.86 -7.75 -25.62
CA CYS A 489 19.53 -8.26 -25.30
C CYS A 489 18.87 -8.95 -26.52
N GLY A 490 19.45 -10.08 -26.96
CA GLY A 490 19.04 -10.80 -28.17
C GLY A 490 17.52 -11.03 -28.30
N ASP A 491 16.86 -11.51 -27.24
CA ASP A 491 15.43 -11.90 -27.22
C ASP A 491 14.49 -10.91 -26.48
N PHE A 492 14.92 -9.67 -26.23
CA PHE A 492 14.07 -8.71 -25.53
C PHE A 492 12.87 -8.25 -26.38
N GLN A 493 11.66 -8.39 -25.83
CA GLN A 493 10.40 -8.11 -26.54
C GLN A 493 9.95 -6.66 -26.33
N SER A 494 10.76 -5.72 -26.80
CA SER A 494 10.64 -4.29 -26.52
C SER A 494 9.26 -3.70 -26.86
N SER A 495 8.71 -4.03 -28.03
CA SER A 495 7.36 -3.59 -28.41
C SER A 495 6.27 -4.04 -27.42
N LYS A 496 6.37 -5.26 -26.88
CA LYS A 496 5.45 -5.78 -25.85
C LYS A 496 5.60 -5.01 -24.54
N VAL A 497 6.84 -4.73 -24.11
CA VAL A 497 7.11 -3.93 -22.88
C VAL A 497 6.54 -2.52 -23.04
N ILE A 498 6.79 -1.88 -24.17
CA ILE A 498 6.27 -0.55 -24.53
C ILE A 498 4.73 -0.54 -24.50
N TYR A 499 4.06 -1.47 -25.17
CA TYR A 499 2.59 -1.56 -25.14
C TYR A 499 2.04 -1.84 -23.73
N ASN A 500 2.66 -2.75 -22.97
CA ASN A 500 2.23 -3.11 -21.62
C ASN A 500 2.31 -1.92 -20.63
N ILE A 501 3.29 -1.03 -20.80
CA ILE A 501 3.48 0.15 -19.93
C ILE A 501 2.63 1.33 -20.41
N VAL A 502 2.67 1.66 -21.70
CA VAL A 502 2.11 2.93 -22.23
C VAL A 502 0.64 2.81 -22.60
N GLY A 503 0.20 1.64 -23.09
CA GLY A 503 -1.12 1.49 -23.71
C GLY A 503 -2.28 1.87 -22.80
N GLY A 504 -2.20 1.52 -21.51
CA GLY A 504 -3.23 1.84 -20.52
C GLY A 504 -3.18 3.30 -20.06
N LEU A 505 -1.99 3.89 -19.99
CA LEU A 505 -1.78 5.28 -19.54
C LEU A 505 -2.30 6.30 -20.55
N LEU A 506 -2.16 6.01 -21.84
CA LEU A 506 -2.68 6.83 -22.94
C LEU A 506 -4.05 6.36 -23.45
N TYR A 507 -4.68 5.37 -22.82
CA TYR A 507 -5.95 4.82 -23.29
C TYR A 507 -7.06 5.90 -23.31
N GLY A 508 -7.63 6.11 -24.49
CA GLY A 508 -8.69 7.09 -24.75
C GLY A 508 -8.19 8.51 -25.03
N CYS A 509 -6.88 8.73 -25.12
CA CYS A 509 -6.28 10.02 -25.48
C CYS A 509 -5.94 10.05 -26.99
N GLU A 510 -5.94 11.24 -27.61
CA GLU A 510 -5.53 11.39 -29.03
C GLU A 510 -4.08 10.91 -29.25
N GLU A 511 -3.21 11.16 -28.27
CA GLU A 511 -1.81 10.72 -28.31
C GLU A 511 -1.60 9.20 -28.25
N GLN A 512 -2.66 8.41 -28.02
CA GLN A 512 -2.59 6.94 -28.15
C GLN A 512 -2.13 6.51 -29.55
N GLN A 513 -2.39 7.30 -30.59
CA GLN A 513 -1.93 7.05 -31.96
C GLN A 513 -0.39 7.09 -32.08
N LEU A 514 0.29 7.92 -31.27
CA LEU A 514 1.75 8.06 -31.27
C LEU A 514 2.44 6.75 -30.88
N LEU A 515 1.81 5.95 -30.01
CA LEU A 515 2.33 4.64 -29.57
C LEU A 515 2.49 3.68 -30.75
N SER A 516 1.45 3.56 -31.59
CA SER A 516 1.50 2.72 -32.80
C SER A 516 2.48 3.29 -33.82
N SER A 517 2.54 4.61 -34.00
CA SER A 517 3.52 5.24 -34.89
C SER A 517 4.96 4.94 -34.47
N VAL A 518 5.30 5.08 -33.19
CA VAL A 518 6.64 4.77 -32.65
C VAL A 518 6.98 3.30 -32.85
N VAL A 519 6.08 2.38 -32.48
CA VAL A 519 6.35 0.93 -32.58
C VAL A 519 6.48 0.45 -34.02
N ASN A 520 5.72 1.03 -34.97
CA ASN A 520 5.74 0.60 -36.36
C ASN A 520 6.85 1.25 -37.21
N SER A 521 7.35 2.44 -36.82
CA SER A 521 8.37 3.17 -37.60
C SER A 521 9.81 3.01 -37.08
N SER A 522 9.99 2.59 -35.82
CA SER A 522 11.31 2.46 -35.20
C SER A 522 11.98 1.12 -35.51
N ASN A 523 13.30 1.14 -35.65
CA ASN A 523 14.08 -0.10 -35.72
C ASN A 523 14.20 -0.76 -34.31
N LYS A 524 14.67 -2.01 -34.27
CA LYS A 524 14.80 -2.78 -33.01
C LYS A 524 15.73 -2.10 -31.99
N GLU A 525 16.89 -1.58 -32.38
CA GLU A 525 17.85 -0.95 -31.46
C GLU A 525 17.25 0.29 -30.77
N THR A 526 16.49 1.11 -31.51
CA THR A 526 15.73 2.23 -30.95
C THR A 526 14.64 1.75 -29.97
N LEU A 527 13.88 0.71 -30.33
CA LEU A 527 12.82 0.17 -29.46
C LEU A 527 13.37 -0.47 -28.18
N ASP A 528 14.47 -1.21 -28.28
CA ASP A 528 15.15 -1.83 -27.13
C ASP A 528 15.66 -0.75 -26.16
N THR A 529 16.29 0.29 -26.69
CA THR A 529 16.77 1.43 -25.88
C THR A 529 15.61 2.20 -25.26
N PHE A 530 14.53 2.46 -26.01
CA PHE A 530 13.33 3.12 -25.49
C PHE A 530 12.67 2.30 -24.38
N ALA A 531 12.46 1.01 -24.57
CA ALA A 531 11.86 0.14 -23.57
C ALA A 531 12.69 0.12 -22.27
N MET A 532 14.02 0.06 -22.36
CA MET A 532 14.89 0.16 -21.18
C MET A 532 14.75 1.51 -20.46
N GLN A 533 14.81 2.63 -21.18
CA GLN A 533 14.67 3.97 -20.59
C GLN A 533 13.29 4.18 -19.97
N LEU A 534 12.23 3.67 -20.61
CA LEU A 534 10.85 3.73 -20.13
C LEU A 534 10.70 2.96 -18.81
N VAL A 535 11.25 1.74 -18.73
CA VAL A 535 11.25 0.93 -17.49
C VAL A 535 12.03 1.65 -16.39
N GLN A 536 13.24 2.15 -16.67
CA GLN A 536 14.05 2.87 -15.69
C GLN A 536 13.33 4.12 -15.16
N ASN A 537 12.77 4.95 -16.05
CA ASN A 537 12.04 6.16 -15.67
C ASN A 537 10.80 5.80 -14.82
N LEU A 538 10.02 4.80 -15.24
CA LEU A 538 8.81 4.41 -14.51
C LEU A 538 9.14 3.84 -13.12
N LEU A 539 10.22 3.06 -12.99
CA LEU A 539 10.66 2.53 -11.70
C LEU A 539 11.13 3.65 -10.75
N GLN A 540 11.70 4.73 -11.27
CA GLN A 540 12.11 5.93 -10.51
C GLN A 540 10.94 6.84 -10.09
N LEU A 541 9.80 6.82 -10.78
CA LEU A 541 8.60 7.51 -10.30
C LEU A 541 8.13 6.89 -8.97
N PRO A 542 7.47 7.64 -8.06
CA PRO A 542 6.77 7.03 -6.94
C PRO A 542 5.54 6.25 -7.44
N LEU A 543 5.18 5.16 -6.77
CA LEU A 543 3.89 4.49 -6.99
C LEU A 543 2.77 5.38 -6.37
N PRO A 544 1.59 5.53 -7.00
CA PRO A 544 0.52 6.31 -6.39
C PRO A 544 0.06 5.71 -5.05
N SER A 545 0.18 6.48 -3.96
CA SER A 545 -0.22 6.12 -2.60
C SER A 545 -1.69 5.67 -2.46
N VAL A 546 -2.56 6.18 -3.34
CA VAL A 546 -3.95 5.74 -3.44
C VAL A 546 -4.00 4.36 -4.08
N GLN A 547 -4.39 3.34 -3.32
CA GLN A 547 -4.65 2.02 -3.89
C GLN A 547 -5.97 1.99 -4.68
N PRO A 548 -6.05 1.30 -5.84
CA PRO A 548 -7.28 1.22 -6.63
C PRO A 548 -8.50 0.73 -5.83
N PHE A 549 -8.32 -0.22 -4.92
CA PHE A 549 -9.40 -0.72 -4.03
C PHE A 549 -9.98 0.36 -3.11
N HIS A 550 -9.15 1.18 -2.47
CA HIS A 550 -9.64 2.29 -1.65
C HIS A 550 -10.35 3.35 -2.50
N CYS A 551 -9.89 3.54 -3.74
CA CYS A 551 -10.45 4.52 -4.67
C CYS A 551 -11.90 4.21 -5.09
N LEU A 552 -12.39 2.98 -4.90
CA LEU A 552 -13.78 2.58 -5.12
C LEU A 552 -14.79 3.49 -4.40
N ILE A 553 -14.46 3.95 -3.19
CA ILE A 553 -15.32 4.84 -2.38
C ILE A 553 -14.91 6.33 -2.41
N TYR A 554 -13.89 6.69 -3.20
CA TYR A 554 -13.39 8.06 -3.27
C TYR A 554 -14.02 8.86 -4.43
N PRO A 555 -14.35 10.16 -4.22
CA PRO A 555 -15.03 11.02 -5.20
C PRO A 555 -14.05 11.54 -6.27
N VAL A 556 -13.51 10.62 -7.06
CA VAL A 556 -12.66 10.88 -8.23
C VAL A 556 -13.42 10.62 -9.53
N THR A 557 -12.96 11.18 -10.64
CA THR A 557 -13.55 10.91 -11.97
C THR A 557 -13.33 9.45 -12.39
N ASN A 558 -14.17 8.95 -13.29
CA ASN A 558 -14.02 7.60 -13.86
C ASN A 558 -12.67 7.44 -14.57
N GLU A 559 -12.23 8.50 -15.28
CA GLU A 559 -10.92 8.53 -15.93
C GLU A 559 -9.77 8.39 -14.93
N HIS A 560 -9.76 9.15 -13.82
CA HIS A 560 -8.70 9.02 -12.80
C HIS A 560 -8.72 7.65 -12.13
N PHE A 561 -9.89 7.06 -11.90
CA PHE A 561 -10.00 5.70 -11.37
C PHE A 561 -9.41 4.65 -12.33
N ARG A 562 -9.75 4.73 -13.64
CA ARG A 562 -9.19 3.86 -14.69
C ARG A 562 -7.68 4.06 -14.85
N LEU A 563 -7.22 5.31 -14.88
CA LEU A 563 -5.82 5.69 -15.05
C LEU A 563 -4.96 5.31 -13.83
N LEU A 564 -5.53 5.29 -12.63
CA LEU A 564 -4.89 4.74 -11.44
C LEU A 564 -4.65 3.23 -11.59
N GLY A 565 -5.63 2.48 -12.12
CA GLY A 565 -5.43 1.09 -12.54
C GLY A 565 -4.29 0.98 -13.55
N SER A 566 -4.28 1.82 -14.59
CA SER A 566 -3.22 1.85 -15.60
C SER A 566 -1.82 2.13 -15.03
N ALA A 567 -1.70 3.00 -14.02
CA ALA A 567 -0.42 3.30 -13.36
C ALA A 567 0.11 2.10 -12.55
N TYR A 568 -0.77 1.37 -11.87
CA TYR A 568 -0.42 0.12 -11.18
C TYR A 568 -0.07 -0.99 -12.17
N ALA A 569 -0.79 -1.12 -13.27
CA ALA A 569 -0.47 -2.07 -14.35
C ALA A 569 0.89 -1.77 -15.00
N ALA A 570 1.16 -0.50 -15.29
CA ALA A 570 2.44 -0.05 -15.83
C ALA A 570 3.60 -0.38 -14.88
N ARG A 571 3.43 -0.19 -13.56
CA ARG A 571 4.42 -0.60 -12.55
C ARG A 571 4.67 -2.11 -12.60
N ALA A 572 3.60 -2.92 -12.56
CA ALA A 572 3.72 -4.38 -12.61
C ALA A 572 4.43 -4.86 -13.90
N ALA A 573 4.17 -4.21 -15.04
CA ALA A 573 4.89 -4.47 -16.29
C ALA A 573 6.36 -4.07 -16.24
N ALA A 574 6.71 -2.92 -15.65
CA ALA A 574 8.10 -2.49 -15.49
C ALA A 574 8.89 -3.40 -14.54
N ASN A 575 8.27 -3.84 -13.43
CA ASN A 575 8.87 -4.77 -12.45
C ASN A 575 9.35 -6.09 -13.09
N VAL A 576 8.69 -6.56 -14.16
CA VAL A 576 8.99 -7.85 -14.82
C VAL A 576 9.46 -7.72 -16.26
N ALA A 577 9.76 -6.51 -16.74
CA ALA A 577 10.10 -6.26 -18.14
C ALA A 577 11.29 -7.10 -18.66
N PHE A 578 12.28 -7.37 -17.79
CA PHE A 578 13.49 -8.12 -18.11
C PHE A 578 13.42 -9.62 -17.76
N CYS A 579 12.29 -10.10 -17.24
CA CYS A 579 12.11 -11.51 -16.91
C CYS A 579 12.03 -12.38 -18.18
N LYS A 580 12.86 -13.42 -18.24
CA LYS A 580 12.79 -14.41 -19.33
C LYS A 580 11.62 -15.37 -19.09
N MET A 581 10.79 -15.57 -20.11
CA MET A 581 9.66 -16.49 -20.10
C MET A 581 9.93 -17.66 -21.06
N PRO A 582 9.54 -18.91 -20.71
CA PRO A 582 9.51 -19.99 -21.68
C PRO A 582 8.51 -19.68 -22.79
N THR A 583 8.75 -20.23 -23.99
CA THR A 583 7.76 -20.23 -25.07
C THR A 583 6.48 -20.94 -24.58
N PRO A 584 5.32 -20.28 -24.54
CA PRO A 584 4.11 -20.92 -24.02
C PRO A 584 3.63 -22.04 -24.94
N LYS A 585 3.33 -23.21 -24.38
CA LYS A 585 2.96 -24.40 -25.16
C LYS A 585 1.68 -24.23 -25.99
N TRP A 586 0.81 -23.28 -25.64
CA TRP A 586 -0.37 -22.96 -26.45
C TRP A 586 -0.02 -22.46 -27.87
N LYS A 587 1.21 -21.97 -28.10
CA LYS A 587 1.72 -21.62 -29.45
C LYS A 587 2.04 -22.85 -30.30
N GLU A 588 2.56 -23.91 -29.69
CA GLU A 588 2.84 -25.18 -30.36
C GLU A 588 1.53 -25.94 -30.62
N LEU A 589 0.57 -25.82 -29.71
CA LEU A 589 -0.76 -26.42 -29.82
C LEU A 589 -1.65 -25.76 -30.88
N HIS A 590 -1.37 -24.53 -31.34
CA HIS A 590 -2.24 -23.79 -32.28
C HIS A 590 -2.57 -24.55 -33.58
N LEU A 591 -1.66 -25.38 -34.08
CA LEU A 591 -1.88 -26.19 -35.28
C LEU A 591 -2.59 -27.53 -34.99
N ASN A 592 -2.49 -28.04 -33.76
CA ASN A 592 -3.04 -29.34 -33.34
C ASN A 592 -4.32 -29.22 -32.47
N PHE A 593 -4.76 -28.02 -32.11
CA PHE A 593 -5.80 -27.81 -31.10
C PHE A 593 -7.17 -28.41 -31.49
N LEU A 594 -7.44 -28.56 -32.79
CA LEU A 594 -8.62 -29.27 -33.31
C LEU A 594 -8.67 -30.76 -32.93
N ALA A 595 -7.58 -31.36 -32.43
CA ALA A 595 -7.56 -32.72 -31.90
C ALA A 595 -7.95 -32.81 -30.40
N SER A 596 -7.61 -31.81 -29.58
CA SER A 596 -7.85 -31.81 -28.13
C SER A 596 -9.12 -31.05 -27.76
N HIS A 597 -10.21 -31.77 -27.49
CA HIS A 597 -11.58 -31.27 -27.49
C HIS A 597 -11.99 -30.29 -26.36
N ARG A 598 -11.06 -29.69 -25.58
CA ARG A 598 -11.38 -28.81 -24.42
C ARG A 598 -10.48 -27.59 -24.35
N LEU A 599 -11.07 -26.44 -24.00
CA LEU A 599 -10.34 -25.18 -23.77
C LEU A 599 -9.72 -25.17 -22.36
N LYS A 600 -8.39 -25.14 -22.26
CA LYS A 600 -7.71 -24.98 -20.96
C LYS A 600 -7.90 -23.57 -20.42
N VAL A 601 -8.60 -23.45 -19.29
CA VAL A 601 -8.86 -22.19 -18.58
C VAL A 601 -8.19 -22.24 -17.21
N GLY A 602 -7.42 -21.22 -16.87
CA GLY A 602 -6.74 -21.10 -15.58
C GLY A 602 -7.28 -19.94 -14.74
N TYR A 603 -7.63 -20.19 -13.48
CA TYR A 603 -8.02 -19.15 -12.52
C TYR A 603 -6.87 -18.87 -11.57
N VAL A 604 -6.44 -17.61 -11.45
CA VAL A 604 -5.39 -17.19 -10.51
C VAL A 604 -6.04 -16.36 -9.40
N SER A 605 -5.95 -16.84 -8.15
CA SER A 605 -6.57 -16.17 -6.99
C SER A 605 -5.82 -16.44 -5.68
N SER A 606 -5.69 -15.42 -4.83
CA SER A 606 -5.38 -15.59 -3.39
C SER A 606 -6.58 -16.05 -2.55
N ASP A 607 -7.76 -16.18 -3.15
CA ASP A 607 -9.03 -16.17 -2.43
C ASP A 607 -9.79 -17.50 -2.53
N PHE A 608 -9.12 -18.58 -2.93
CA PHE A 608 -9.62 -19.97 -2.90
C PHE A 608 -9.67 -20.52 -1.45
N GLN A 609 -10.30 -19.78 -0.55
CA GLN A 609 -10.24 -19.98 0.90
C GLN A 609 -11.52 -19.43 1.56
N ASN A 610 -11.55 -19.25 2.89
CA ASN A 610 -12.65 -18.58 3.59
C ASN A 610 -12.69 -17.07 3.29
N HIS A 611 -13.08 -16.73 2.07
CA HIS A 611 -13.17 -15.38 1.53
C HIS A 611 -14.44 -15.27 0.65
N PRO A 612 -15.08 -14.09 0.51
CA PRO A 612 -16.29 -13.95 -0.31
C PRO A 612 -16.18 -14.47 -1.75
N TYR A 613 -15.00 -14.40 -2.37
CA TYR A 613 -14.77 -15.02 -3.68
C TYR A 613 -14.86 -16.55 -3.64
N GLY A 614 -14.21 -17.21 -2.67
CA GLY A 614 -14.33 -18.65 -2.44
C GLY A 614 -15.76 -19.07 -2.09
N HIS A 615 -16.47 -18.29 -1.27
CA HIS A 615 -17.88 -18.53 -0.92
C HIS A 615 -18.81 -18.55 -2.14
N LEU A 616 -18.54 -17.70 -3.14
CA LEU A 616 -19.41 -17.53 -4.31
C LEU A 616 -19.02 -18.40 -5.52
N THR A 617 -17.78 -18.89 -5.57
CA THR A 617 -17.25 -19.59 -6.76
C THR A 617 -16.99 -21.09 -6.55
N GLN A 618 -17.00 -21.62 -5.33
CA GLN A 618 -16.46 -22.95 -5.03
C GLN A 618 -16.99 -24.11 -5.89
N SER A 619 -18.23 -24.11 -6.40
CA SER A 619 -18.73 -25.17 -7.29
C SER A 619 -18.45 -24.96 -8.78
N ILE A 620 -18.02 -23.77 -9.24
CA ILE A 620 -17.81 -23.53 -10.70
C ILE A 620 -16.74 -24.44 -11.27
N TYR A 621 -15.70 -24.75 -10.48
CA TYR A 621 -14.58 -25.60 -10.87
C TYR A 621 -15.02 -27.06 -11.09
N GLY A 622 -15.88 -27.59 -10.22
CA GLY A 622 -16.52 -28.91 -10.38
C GLY A 622 -17.52 -28.95 -11.55
N PHE A 623 -18.23 -27.84 -11.81
CA PHE A 623 -19.09 -27.73 -12.99
C PHE A 623 -18.28 -27.68 -14.29
N HIS A 624 -17.12 -27.01 -14.34
CA HIS A 624 -16.20 -27.13 -15.48
C HIS A 624 -15.68 -28.55 -15.66
N ARG A 625 -15.23 -29.21 -14.59
CA ARG A 625 -14.71 -30.59 -14.61
C ARG A 625 -15.73 -31.62 -15.11
N SER A 626 -17.01 -31.45 -14.78
CA SER A 626 -18.11 -32.30 -15.28
C SER A 626 -18.57 -31.93 -16.70
N GLY A 627 -18.05 -30.84 -17.27
CA GLY A 627 -18.32 -30.39 -18.63
C GLY A 627 -17.41 -31.03 -19.68
N LYS A 628 -17.78 -30.85 -20.95
CA LYS A 628 -16.96 -31.23 -22.12
C LYS A 628 -16.31 -30.04 -22.82
N SER A 629 -16.49 -28.82 -22.32
CA SER A 629 -16.09 -27.58 -22.99
C SER A 629 -14.74 -27.05 -22.53
N VAL A 630 -14.51 -27.06 -21.21
CA VAL A 630 -13.36 -26.43 -20.55
C VAL A 630 -12.61 -27.46 -19.69
N GLU A 631 -11.27 -27.41 -19.72
CA GLU A 631 -10.37 -28.08 -18.77
C GLU A 631 -9.89 -27.03 -17.76
N CYS A 632 -10.15 -27.27 -16.46
CA CYS A 632 -10.05 -26.23 -15.43
C CYS A 632 -8.81 -26.35 -14.55
N TYR A 633 -8.04 -25.26 -14.47
CA TYR A 633 -6.87 -25.11 -13.60
C TYR A 633 -7.12 -24.01 -12.56
N CYS A 634 -6.77 -24.28 -11.30
CA CYS A 634 -6.81 -23.30 -10.20
C CYS A 634 -5.39 -23.08 -9.66
N TYR A 635 -4.91 -21.84 -9.71
CA TYR A 635 -3.59 -21.42 -9.26
C TYR A 635 -3.72 -20.53 -8.02
N SER A 636 -3.45 -21.09 -6.84
CA SER A 636 -3.63 -20.39 -5.59
C SER A 636 -2.42 -19.54 -5.22
N LEU A 637 -2.64 -18.24 -4.99
CA LEU A 637 -1.63 -17.31 -4.50
C LEU A 637 -1.47 -17.32 -2.97
N SER A 638 -2.34 -18.05 -2.25
CA SER A 638 -2.30 -18.22 -0.80
C SER A 638 -2.09 -19.69 -0.40
N PRO A 639 -1.41 -19.96 0.74
CA PRO A 639 -1.39 -21.29 1.31
C PRO A 639 -2.80 -21.70 1.79
N SER A 640 -3.06 -22.99 1.91
CA SER A 640 -4.34 -23.50 2.42
C SER A 640 -4.64 -22.98 3.83
N ASP A 641 -5.82 -22.35 4.00
CA ASP A 641 -6.35 -21.90 5.30
C ASP A 641 -7.02 -23.02 6.10
N GLY A 642 -7.13 -24.24 5.54
CA GLY A 642 -7.80 -25.37 6.16
C GLY A 642 -9.33 -25.23 6.21
N SER A 643 -9.94 -24.29 5.48
CA SER A 643 -11.39 -24.15 5.37
C SER A 643 -12.03 -25.28 4.55
N HIS A 644 -13.35 -25.42 4.66
CA HIS A 644 -14.10 -26.32 3.78
C HIS A 644 -14.14 -25.80 2.33
N TYR A 645 -14.16 -24.47 2.14
CA TYR A 645 -14.08 -23.81 0.83
C TYR A 645 -12.82 -24.24 0.07
N ARG A 646 -11.64 -24.09 0.69
CA ARG A 646 -10.35 -24.52 0.12
C ARG A 646 -10.37 -26.00 -0.27
N ARG A 647 -10.79 -26.88 0.66
CA ARG A 647 -10.88 -28.33 0.41
C ARG A 647 -11.81 -28.69 -0.75
N LYS A 648 -12.99 -28.06 -0.85
CA LYS A 648 -13.94 -28.31 -1.94
C LYS A 648 -13.34 -27.89 -3.29
N ILE A 649 -12.72 -26.70 -3.36
CA ILE A 649 -12.08 -26.21 -4.58
C ILE A 649 -10.91 -27.13 -4.99
N GLU A 650 -10.07 -27.56 -4.05
CA GLU A 650 -8.97 -28.52 -4.30
C GLU A 650 -9.46 -29.88 -4.81
N GLN A 651 -10.61 -30.36 -4.33
CA GLN A 651 -11.19 -31.65 -4.70
C GLN A 651 -11.96 -31.61 -6.04
N GLU A 652 -12.67 -30.51 -6.31
CA GLU A 652 -13.56 -30.38 -7.47
C GLU A 652 -12.89 -29.77 -8.70
N ALA A 653 -11.85 -28.96 -8.54
CA ALA A 653 -11.00 -28.55 -9.65
C ALA A 653 -10.39 -29.79 -10.35
N GLU A 654 -10.11 -29.68 -11.65
CA GLU A 654 -9.43 -30.75 -12.37
C GLU A 654 -7.92 -30.74 -12.10
N HIS A 655 -7.34 -29.54 -12.06
CA HIS A 655 -5.97 -29.30 -11.63
C HIS A 655 -5.96 -28.16 -10.59
N PHE A 656 -5.46 -28.42 -9.39
CA PHE A 656 -5.21 -27.38 -8.39
C PHE A 656 -3.71 -27.28 -8.10
N ARG A 657 -3.18 -26.05 -8.05
CA ARG A 657 -1.76 -25.77 -7.81
C ARG A 657 -1.58 -24.65 -6.80
N ASP A 658 -0.91 -24.96 -5.71
CA ASP A 658 -0.44 -23.95 -4.76
C ASP A 658 0.85 -23.31 -5.30
N ILE A 659 0.76 -22.04 -5.67
CA ILE A 659 1.88 -21.22 -6.18
C ILE A 659 2.15 -20.03 -5.25
N SER A 660 1.69 -20.09 -4.00
CA SER A 660 1.82 -19.03 -3.01
C SER A 660 3.28 -18.68 -2.72
N HIS A 661 4.12 -19.71 -2.59
CA HIS A 661 5.55 -19.65 -2.34
C HIS A 661 6.41 -19.23 -3.54
N LEU A 662 5.87 -19.22 -4.76
CA LEU A 662 6.62 -18.88 -5.98
C LEU A 662 6.68 -17.37 -6.24
N THR A 663 7.76 -16.91 -6.86
CA THR A 663 7.84 -15.58 -7.46
C THR A 663 6.86 -15.45 -8.63
N ALA A 664 6.58 -14.22 -9.08
CA ALA A 664 5.70 -13.99 -10.23
C ALA A 664 6.22 -14.62 -11.53
N GLN A 665 7.55 -14.65 -11.73
CA GLN A 665 8.17 -15.25 -12.92
C GLN A 665 8.07 -16.77 -12.91
N GLU A 666 8.32 -17.42 -11.76
CA GLU A 666 8.17 -18.87 -11.61
C GLU A 666 6.70 -19.28 -11.78
N ALA A 667 5.77 -18.58 -11.13
CA ALA A 667 4.34 -18.82 -11.26
C ALA A 667 3.85 -18.68 -12.71
N ALA A 668 4.24 -17.61 -13.42
CA ALA A 668 3.93 -17.44 -14.83
C ALA A 668 4.55 -18.55 -15.70
N SER A 669 5.76 -18.99 -15.38
CA SER A 669 6.43 -20.09 -16.11
C SER A 669 5.69 -21.42 -15.92
N VAL A 670 5.16 -21.72 -14.73
CA VAL A 670 4.28 -22.87 -14.48
C VAL A 670 3.03 -22.80 -15.37
N ILE A 671 2.33 -21.65 -15.38
CA ILE A 671 1.11 -21.43 -16.18
C ILE A 671 1.39 -21.57 -17.70
N ALA A 672 2.52 -21.04 -18.18
CA ALA A 672 2.92 -21.16 -19.59
C ALA A 672 3.25 -22.61 -19.99
N ASN A 673 3.83 -23.38 -19.07
CA ASN A 673 4.16 -24.80 -19.25
C ASN A 673 2.94 -25.74 -19.21
N ASP A 674 1.84 -25.32 -18.59
CA ASP A 674 0.56 -26.05 -18.59
C ASP A 674 -0.23 -25.83 -19.90
N GLY A 675 0.12 -24.78 -20.67
CA GLY A 675 -0.50 -24.46 -21.96
C GLY A 675 -1.88 -23.82 -21.81
N ILE A 676 -2.06 -22.94 -20.83
CA ILE A 676 -3.34 -22.26 -20.60
C ILE A 676 -3.68 -21.33 -21.78
N HIS A 677 -4.90 -21.48 -22.32
CA HIS A 677 -5.40 -20.69 -23.44
C HIS A 677 -5.97 -19.35 -22.93
N VAL A 678 -6.84 -19.45 -21.92
CA VAL A 678 -7.54 -18.33 -21.28
C VAL A 678 -7.17 -18.29 -19.78
N LEU A 679 -6.57 -17.19 -19.33
CA LEU A 679 -6.18 -16.99 -17.93
C LEU A 679 -7.02 -15.90 -17.26
N ILE A 680 -7.64 -16.26 -16.14
CA ILE A 680 -8.58 -15.45 -15.39
C ILE A 680 -7.85 -14.81 -14.20
N ASN A 681 -7.80 -13.48 -14.20
CA ASN A 681 -7.41 -12.69 -13.04
C ASN A 681 -8.62 -12.55 -12.11
N ALA A 682 -8.61 -13.35 -11.04
CA ALA A 682 -9.66 -13.40 -10.03
C ALA A 682 -9.33 -12.61 -8.75
N ASN A 683 -8.35 -11.70 -8.82
CA ASN A 683 -8.01 -10.78 -7.73
C ASN A 683 -8.17 -9.30 -8.11
N GLY A 684 -7.62 -8.91 -9.26
CA GLY A 684 -7.38 -7.50 -9.59
C GLY A 684 -6.47 -6.81 -8.57
N TYR A 685 -6.84 -5.62 -8.11
CA TYR A 685 -6.05 -4.81 -7.18
C TYR A 685 -6.44 -5.02 -5.72
N THR A 686 -6.38 -6.27 -5.26
CA THR A 686 -6.74 -6.71 -3.89
C THR A 686 -5.54 -7.30 -3.13
N LYS A 687 -5.70 -7.51 -1.82
CA LYS A 687 -4.66 -8.10 -0.97
C LYS A 687 -4.30 -9.50 -1.45
N GLY A 688 -3.01 -9.77 -1.67
CA GLY A 688 -2.50 -11.08 -2.12
C GLY A 688 -2.40 -11.25 -3.64
N ALA A 689 -2.83 -10.26 -4.43
CA ALA A 689 -2.67 -10.27 -5.88
C ALA A 689 -1.19 -10.26 -6.31
N LYS A 690 -0.85 -11.01 -7.36
CA LYS A 690 0.44 -10.97 -8.08
C LYS A 690 0.17 -10.60 -9.56
N THR A 691 -0.16 -9.34 -9.83
CA THR A 691 -0.58 -8.88 -11.18
C THR A 691 0.54 -8.95 -12.21
N GLU A 692 1.79 -8.98 -11.75
CA GLU A 692 3.02 -9.26 -12.52
C GLU A 692 2.93 -10.56 -13.34
N ILE A 693 2.25 -11.60 -12.81
CA ILE A 693 2.03 -12.87 -13.53
C ILE A 693 1.34 -12.61 -14.88
N PHE A 694 0.38 -11.69 -14.90
CA PHE A 694 -0.35 -11.33 -16.11
C PHE A 694 0.45 -10.40 -17.02
N ALA A 695 1.29 -9.52 -16.47
CA ALA A 695 2.17 -8.67 -17.27
C ALA A 695 3.20 -9.49 -18.09
N LEU A 696 3.64 -10.64 -17.55
CA LEU A 696 4.48 -11.61 -18.25
C LEU A 696 3.77 -12.28 -19.45
N ARG A 697 2.42 -12.33 -19.43
CA ARG A 697 1.55 -12.94 -20.45
C ARG A 697 1.82 -14.44 -20.71
N PRO A 698 1.71 -15.32 -19.70
CA PRO A 698 1.87 -16.76 -19.88
C PRO A 698 0.76 -17.40 -20.72
N ALA A 699 -0.42 -16.78 -20.78
CA ALA A 699 -1.54 -17.21 -21.61
C ALA A 699 -1.81 -16.25 -22.78
N SER A 700 -2.46 -16.78 -23.82
CA SER A 700 -2.85 -16.12 -25.06
C SER A 700 -3.98 -15.09 -24.89
N VAL A 701 -4.97 -15.43 -24.06
CA VAL A 701 -6.10 -14.57 -23.68
C VAL A 701 -6.05 -14.36 -22.18
N GLN A 702 -6.15 -13.10 -21.71
CA GLN A 702 -6.23 -12.80 -20.29
C GLN A 702 -7.48 -11.97 -19.97
N VAL A 703 -8.17 -12.35 -18.89
CA VAL A 703 -9.53 -11.87 -18.57
C VAL A 703 -9.62 -11.43 -17.10
N ALA A 704 -10.14 -10.25 -16.82
CA ALA A 704 -10.51 -9.80 -15.48
C ALA A 704 -11.88 -10.40 -15.08
N PHE A 705 -12.00 -10.91 -13.84
CA PHE A 705 -13.24 -11.47 -13.33
C PHE A 705 -13.39 -11.27 -11.82
N MET A 706 -14.45 -10.54 -11.43
CA MET A 706 -15.10 -10.52 -10.10
C MET A 706 -14.28 -10.08 -8.86
N GLY A 707 -13.02 -10.46 -8.69
CA GLY A 707 -12.22 -10.17 -7.50
C GLY A 707 -11.99 -8.67 -7.23
N PHE A 708 -12.06 -7.84 -8.28
CA PHE A 708 -12.01 -6.39 -8.19
C PHE A 708 -13.11 -5.77 -9.07
N ALA A 709 -13.98 -4.96 -8.45
CA ALA A 709 -15.13 -4.34 -9.12
C ALA A 709 -14.76 -3.04 -9.86
N GLY A 710 -13.77 -3.11 -10.74
CA GLY A 710 -13.32 -2.01 -11.59
C GLY A 710 -12.26 -2.41 -12.62
N SER A 711 -11.97 -1.50 -13.54
CA SER A 711 -10.92 -1.65 -14.56
C SER A 711 -9.54 -1.93 -13.97
N LEU A 712 -8.83 -2.89 -14.55
CA LEU A 712 -7.42 -3.12 -14.25
C LEU A 712 -6.52 -2.10 -14.96
N GLY A 713 -6.99 -1.39 -15.99
CA GLY A 713 -6.19 -0.43 -16.75
C GLY A 713 -5.01 -1.05 -17.52
N ALA A 714 -4.94 -2.38 -17.56
CA ALA A 714 -3.78 -3.13 -17.99
C ALA A 714 -3.90 -3.55 -19.46
N SER A 715 -3.04 -3.03 -20.34
CA SER A 715 -3.03 -3.44 -21.76
C SER A 715 -2.68 -4.91 -22.00
N TYR A 716 -2.24 -5.63 -20.96
CA TYR A 716 -2.04 -7.07 -20.99
C TYR A 716 -3.25 -7.89 -20.51
N ILE A 717 -4.34 -7.26 -20.07
CA ILE A 717 -5.63 -7.90 -19.80
C ILE A 717 -6.59 -7.44 -20.90
N GLU A 718 -6.91 -8.32 -21.86
CA GLU A 718 -7.73 -7.94 -23.01
C GLU A 718 -9.21 -7.75 -22.65
N TYR A 719 -9.72 -8.60 -21.76
CA TYR A 719 -11.15 -8.77 -21.56
C TYR A 719 -11.55 -8.61 -20.09
N MET A 720 -12.82 -8.27 -19.85
CA MET A 720 -13.45 -8.31 -18.54
C MET A 720 -14.80 -9.01 -18.65
N ILE A 721 -15.08 -9.94 -17.74
CA ILE A 721 -16.41 -10.53 -17.61
C ILE A 721 -17.29 -9.59 -16.78
N SER A 722 -18.35 -9.09 -17.39
CA SER A 722 -19.34 -8.19 -16.81
C SER A 722 -20.74 -8.54 -17.34
N ASP A 723 -21.74 -7.69 -17.13
CA ASP A 723 -23.06 -7.77 -17.75
C ASP A 723 -23.56 -6.36 -18.11
N ILE A 724 -24.65 -6.30 -18.88
CA ILE A 724 -25.17 -5.04 -19.43
C ILE A 724 -25.72 -4.08 -18.35
N VAL A 725 -26.11 -4.59 -17.17
CA VAL A 725 -26.62 -3.77 -16.07
C VAL A 725 -25.46 -3.25 -15.21
N ALA A 726 -24.47 -4.10 -14.94
CA ALA A 726 -23.27 -3.80 -14.16
C ALA A 726 -22.25 -2.93 -14.91
N SER A 727 -22.19 -3.01 -16.24
CA SER A 727 -21.35 -2.17 -17.10
C SER A 727 -22.06 -1.82 -18.41
N PRO A 728 -23.03 -0.89 -18.38
CA PRO A 728 -23.74 -0.45 -19.57
C PRO A 728 -22.78 0.09 -20.64
N PRO A 729 -22.97 -0.24 -21.94
CA PRO A 729 -22.07 0.16 -23.03
C PRO A 729 -21.72 1.65 -23.05
N GLU A 730 -22.67 2.52 -22.69
CA GLU A 730 -22.53 3.97 -22.64
C GLU A 730 -21.47 4.47 -21.64
N PHE A 731 -21.14 3.70 -20.58
CA PHE A 731 -20.14 4.08 -19.57
C PHE A 731 -18.82 3.32 -19.69
N VAL A 732 -18.76 2.29 -20.55
CA VAL A 732 -17.58 1.40 -20.66
C VAL A 732 -16.34 2.12 -21.20
N SER A 733 -16.49 3.08 -22.11
CA SER A 733 -15.38 3.86 -22.67
C SER A 733 -14.65 4.72 -21.62
N GLU A 734 -15.38 5.30 -20.67
CA GLU A 734 -14.82 6.08 -19.58
C GLU A 734 -14.18 5.19 -18.51
N CYS A 735 -14.88 4.13 -18.11
CA CYS A 735 -14.55 3.32 -16.95
C CYS A 735 -13.54 2.19 -17.24
N HIS A 736 -13.52 1.60 -18.44
CA HIS A 736 -12.82 0.34 -18.71
C HIS A 736 -11.88 0.38 -19.93
N THR A 737 -10.70 -0.20 -19.75
CA THR A 737 -9.74 -0.42 -20.85
C THR A 737 -10.05 -1.69 -21.64
N GLU A 738 -10.62 -2.69 -20.95
CA GLU A 738 -10.90 -4.04 -21.39
C GLU A 738 -12.09 -4.09 -22.37
N VAL A 739 -12.12 -5.13 -23.21
CA VAL A 739 -13.29 -5.54 -23.98
C VAL A 739 -14.29 -6.25 -23.06
N MET A 740 -15.57 -5.89 -23.12
CA MET A 740 -16.59 -6.49 -22.25
C MET A 740 -17.05 -7.84 -22.80
N LEU A 741 -16.95 -8.89 -21.99
CA LEU A 741 -17.61 -10.18 -22.19
C LEU A 741 -18.88 -10.18 -21.33
N TYR A 742 -20.03 -9.96 -21.95
CA TYR A 742 -21.30 -9.82 -21.23
C TYR A 742 -21.94 -11.18 -20.95
N HIS A 743 -22.03 -11.56 -19.67
CA HIS A 743 -22.85 -12.70 -19.25
C HIS A 743 -24.34 -12.37 -19.45
N PRO A 744 -25.17 -13.32 -19.93
CA PRO A 744 -26.55 -13.05 -20.34
C PRO A 744 -27.53 -12.65 -19.22
N HIS A 745 -27.15 -12.75 -17.93
CA HIS A 745 -28.01 -12.31 -16.81
C HIS A 745 -27.25 -11.41 -15.83
N THR A 746 -26.24 -11.96 -15.16
CA THR A 746 -25.37 -11.23 -14.24
C THR A 746 -23.97 -11.84 -14.29
N TYR A 747 -22.95 -10.99 -14.26
CA TYR A 747 -21.56 -11.43 -14.12
C TYR A 747 -21.24 -12.00 -12.73
N PHE A 748 -22.12 -11.74 -11.75
CA PHE A 748 -21.88 -12.02 -10.35
C PHE A 748 -22.43 -13.40 -9.97
N VAL A 749 -21.54 -14.39 -9.90
CA VAL A 749 -21.90 -15.77 -9.55
C VAL A 749 -22.28 -15.92 -8.07
N SER A 750 -23.13 -16.91 -7.78
CA SER A 750 -23.60 -17.27 -6.46
C SER A 750 -23.60 -18.79 -6.30
N ASP A 751 -23.03 -19.30 -5.20
CA ASP A 751 -22.98 -20.73 -4.86
C ASP A 751 -24.08 -21.14 -3.86
N HIS A 752 -24.97 -20.21 -3.49
CA HIS A 752 -25.91 -20.39 -2.38
C HIS A 752 -26.81 -21.63 -2.52
N LYS A 753 -27.16 -22.03 -3.75
CA LYS A 753 -27.98 -23.23 -4.01
C LYS A 753 -27.27 -24.55 -3.68
N GLN A 754 -25.94 -24.53 -3.66
CA GLN A 754 -25.06 -25.67 -3.39
C GLN A 754 -24.51 -25.60 -1.97
N SER A 755 -24.15 -24.41 -1.49
CA SER A 755 -23.49 -24.19 -0.19
C SER A 755 -24.44 -23.98 0.98
N SER A 756 -25.63 -23.43 0.73
CA SER A 756 -26.45 -22.81 1.78
C SER A 756 -27.80 -23.52 1.90
N PRO A 757 -28.14 -24.08 3.07
CA PRO A 757 -29.40 -24.78 3.26
C PRO A 757 -30.62 -23.86 3.03
N ARG A 758 -31.70 -24.42 2.48
CA ARG A 758 -32.96 -23.69 2.23
C ARG A 758 -33.62 -23.20 3.52
N GLU A 759 -33.51 -24.01 4.57
CA GLU A 759 -33.91 -23.73 5.94
C GLU A 759 -32.65 -23.86 6.81
N PRO A 760 -31.94 -22.76 7.09
CA PRO A 760 -30.71 -22.81 7.87
C PRO A 760 -31.00 -23.14 9.34
N LYS A 761 -30.62 -24.36 9.72
CA LYS A 761 -30.65 -24.85 11.10
C LYS A 761 -29.31 -24.53 11.78
N ILE A 762 -29.32 -23.66 12.77
CA ILE A 762 -28.08 -23.27 13.46
C ILE A 762 -27.88 -24.14 14.68
N ILE A 763 -26.77 -24.87 14.73
CA ILE A 763 -26.45 -25.74 15.86
C ILE A 763 -25.76 -24.92 16.94
N SER A 764 -26.48 -24.62 18.01
CA SER A 764 -25.89 -24.04 19.22
C SER A 764 -25.30 -25.13 20.10
N LYS A 765 -24.07 -24.92 20.59
CA LYS A 765 -23.50 -25.71 21.68
C LYS A 765 -23.94 -25.09 22.99
N SER A 766 -24.90 -25.71 23.67
CA SER A 766 -25.32 -25.27 25.01
C SER A 766 -24.15 -25.33 25.99
N ALA A 767 -23.82 -24.19 26.60
CA ALA A 767 -22.70 -24.03 27.52
C ALA A 767 -22.79 -24.95 28.77
N ASN A 768 -23.99 -25.43 29.10
CA ASN A 768 -24.23 -26.13 30.36
C ASN A 768 -24.27 -27.66 30.28
N ASN A 769 -24.37 -28.27 29.09
CA ASN A 769 -24.49 -29.74 28.96
C ASN A 769 -23.80 -30.37 27.72
N GLY A 770 -23.19 -29.59 26.83
CA GLY A 770 -22.47 -30.12 25.65
C GLY A 770 -23.37 -30.76 24.57
N VAL A 771 -24.68 -30.86 24.80
CA VAL A 771 -25.67 -31.28 23.79
C VAL A 771 -25.81 -30.18 22.74
N ALA A 772 -25.60 -30.57 21.49
CA ALA A 772 -25.88 -29.74 20.33
C ALA A 772 -27.40 -29.59 20.16
N GLN A 773 -27.91 -28.35 20.19
CA GLN A 773 -29.32 -28.05 19.98
C GLN A 773 -29.49 -27.27 18.68
N GLU A 774 -30.39 -27.74 17.81
CA GLU A 774 -30.84 -26.95 16.65
C GLU A 774 -31.65 -25.75 17.15
N ILE A 775 -31.22 -24.55 16.78
CA ILE A 775 -31.92 -23.29 17.01
C ILE A 775 -32.40 -22.75 15.67
N ILE A 776 -33.69 -22.45 15.61
CA ILE A 776 -34.28 -21.62 14.57
C ILE A 776 -34.04 -20.17 15.00
N LEU A 777 -33.32 -19.40 14.19
CA LEU A 777 -33.16 -17.97 14.45
C LEU A 777 -34.52 -17.26 14.34
N THR A 778 -34.81 -16.42 15.32
CA THR A 778 -35.93 -15.47 15.31
C THR A 778 -35.41 -14.06 15.52
N ARG A 779 -36.27 -13.04 15.34
CA ARG A 779 -35.91 -11.67 15.73
C ARG A 779 -35.53 -11.55 17.22
N GLU A 780 -36.21 -12.29 18.08
CA GLU A 780 -35.92 -12.32 19.53
C GLU A 780 -34.51 -12.83 19.84
N THR A 781 -33.94 -13.70 18.99
CA THR A 781 -32.55 -14.21 19.13
C THR A 781 -31.51 -13.07 19.09
N TYR A 782 -31.86 -11.94 18.46
CA TYR A 782 -31.04 -10.73 18.36
C TYR A 782 -31.61 -9.55 19.16
N GLY A 783 -32.56 -9.78 20.07
CA GLY A 783 -33.21 -8.71 20.84
C GLY A 783 -34.08 -7.77 20.00
N LEU A 784 -34.50 -8.19 18.81
CA LEU A 784 -35.33 -7.40 17.90
C LEU A 784 -36.84 -7.65 18.15
N PRO A 785 -37.71 -6.64 17.94
CA PRO A 785 -39.16 -6.85 18.00
C PRO A 785 -39.61 -7.89 16.98
N LYS A 786 -40.45 -8.85 17.40
CA LYS A 786 -41.06 -9.86 16.51
C LYS A 786 -41.63 -9.21 15.25
N SER A 787 -41.45 -9.86 14.12
CA SER A 787 -42.02 -9.44 12.85
C SER A 787 -43.53 -9.68 12.83
N VAL A 788 -44.23 -8.97 11.94
CA VAL A 788 -45.63 -9.25 11.60
C VAL A 788 -45.83 -10.71 11.15
N TYR A 789 -44.81 -11.33 10.55
CA TYR A 789 -44.82 -12.73 10.12
C TYR A 789 -44.75 -13.73 11.29
N GLU A 790 -44.19 -13.31 12.43
CA GLU A 790 -44.08 -14.09 13.68
C GLU A 790 -45.24 -13.79 14.66
N GLY A 791 -46.30 -13.09 14.21
CA GLY A 791 -47.40 -12.63 15.06
C GLY A 791 -47.01 -11.48 16.01
N GLY A 792 -45.97 -10.71 15.64
CA GLY A 792 -45.42 -9.61 16.41
C GLY A 792 -45.94 -8.22 16.04
N ASP A 793 -45.26 -7.21 16.58
CA ASP A 793 -45.55 -5.80 16.31
C ASP A 793 -45.32 -5.43 14.84
N CYS A 794 -46.01 -4.39 14.37
CA CYS A 794 -45.85 -3.83 13.02
C CYS A 794 -44.52 -3.08 12.78
N THR A 795 -43.45 -3.43 13.50
CA THR A 795 -42.13 -2.81 13.38
C THR A 795 -41.42 -3.29 12.12
N VAL A 796 -41.34 -2.41 11.13
CA VAL A 796 -40.50 -2.61 9.94
C VAL A 796 -39.03 -2.57 10.33
N LEU A 797 -38.27 -3.58 9.92
CA LEU A 797 -36.83 -3.69 10.15
C LEU A 797 -36.05 -3.51 8.85
N PHE A 798 -35.52 -2.31 8.63
CA PHE A 798 -34.52 -2.08 7.60
C PHE A 798 -33.20 -2.76 8.00
N ALA A 799 -32.41 -3.21 7.03
CA ALA A 799 -31.09 -3.78 7.29
C ALA A 799 -30.04 -3.28 6.29
N ASN A 800 -28.79 -3.19 6.75
CA ASN A 800 -27.62 -3.18 5.89
C ASN A 800 -26.48 -3.91 6.60
N PHE A 801 -25.97 -4.99 6.00
CA PHE A 801 -24.87 -5.78 6.57
C PHE A 801 -23.56 -5.62 5.78
N ASN A 802 -23.37 -4.49 5.09
CA ASN A 802 -22.07 -4.13 4.53
C ASN A 802 -21.09 -3.73 5.65
N GLN A 803 -19.79 -3.84 5.38
CA GLN A 803 -18.78 -3.18 6.21
C GLN A 803 -19.00 -1.66 6.16
N LEU A 804 -18.85 -1.00 7.31
CA LEU A 804 -19.32 0.38 7.50
C LEU A 804 -18.61 1.42 6.61
N TYR A 805 -17.42 1.10 6.07
CA TYR A 805 -16.73 1.97 5.10
C TYR A 805 -17.51 2.26 3.82
N LYS A 806 -18.51 1.42 3.47
CA LYS A 806 -19.40 1.64 2.31
C LYS A 806 -20.48 2.70 2.58
N LEU A 807 -20.71 3.08 3.84
CA LEU A 807 -21.67 4.11 4.22
C LEU A 807 -21.02 5.49 4.22
N ASP A 808 -21.69 6.45 3.57
CA ASP A 808 -21.25 7.85 3.50
C ASP A 808 -22.31 8.81 4.09
N PRO A 809 -21.95 10.09 4.32
CA PRO A 809 -22.89 11.08 4.86
C PRO A 809 -24.17 11.26 4.05
N SER A 810 -24.10 11.17 2.72
CA SER A 810 -25.27 11.39 1.84
C SER A 810 -26.26 10.23 1.92
N THR A 811 -25.76 8.99 1.89
CA THR A 811 -26.58 7.78 2.11
C THR A 811 -27.23 7.81 3.49
N LEU A 812 -26.49 8.17 4.55
CA LEU A 812 -27.08 8.25 5.90
C LEU A 812 -28.18 9.30 6.00
N ASN A 813 -28.05 10.44 5.32
CA ASN A 813 -29.12 11.46 5.32
C ASN A 813 -30.45 10.84 4.81
N VAL A 814 -30.40 10.16 3.66
CA VAL A 814 -31.58 9.52 3.05
C VAL A 814 -32.14 8.40 3.93
N TRP A 815 -31.28 7.61 4.59
CA TRP A 815 -31.74 6.60 5.55
C TRP A 815 -32.44 7.23 6.77
N CYS A 816 -31.93 8.36 7.29
CA CYS A 816 -32.61 9.11 8.34
C CYS A 816 -33.95 9.71 7.86
N ASP A 817 -34.05 10.15 6.61
CA ASP A 817 -35.30 10.62 6.01
C ASP A 817 -36.33 9.48 5.89
N ILE A 818 -35.92 8.29 5.45
CA ILE A 818 -36.75 7.07 5.43
C ILE A 818 -37.25 6.74 6.84
N LEU A 819 -36.36 6.72 7.85
CA LEU A 819 -36.72 6.45 9.24
C LEU A 819 -37.69 7.51 9.80
N ARG A 820 -37.59 8.78 9.39
CA ARG A 820 -38.59 9.81 9.75
C ARG A 820 -39.94 9.60 9.07
N ARG A 821 -39.95 9.22 7.78
CA ARG A 821 -41.19 8.94 7.02
C ARG A 821 -41.86 7.60 7.38
N VAL A 822 -41.16 6.69 8.07
CA VAL A 822 -41.70 5.41 8.60
C VAL A 822 -41.55 5.36 10.13
N PRO A 823 -42.48 5.93 10.91
CA PRO A 823 -42.44 5.91 12.37
C PRO A 823 -42.37 4.48 12.94
N GLY A 824 -41.70 4.30 14.09
CA GLY A 824 -41.57 3.01 14.76
C GLY A 824 -40.61 1.99 14.10
N SER A 825 -40.25 2.16 12.82
CA SER A 825 -39.28 1.28 12.16
C SER A 825 -37.88 1.35 12.77
N LYS A 826 -37.11 0.26 12.66
CA LYS A 826 -35.70 0.20 13.10
C LYS A 826 -34.78 -0.07 11.91
N ILE A 827 -33.49 0.25 12.06
CA ILE A 827 -32.42 -0.14 11.13
C ILE A 827 -31.41 -1.03 11.83
N TRP A 828 -31.03 -2.12 11.17
CA TRP A 828 -30.11 -3.12 11.68
C TRP A 828 -28.80 -3.11 10.87
N LEU A 829 -27.68 -2.86 11.54
CA LEU A 829 -26.39 -2.60 10.93
C LEU A 829 -25.32 -3.60 11.38
N LEU A 830 -24.35 -3.88 10.50
CA LEU A 830 -23.18 -4.66 10.88
C LEU A 830 -22.24 -3.84 11.78
N ARG A 831 -21.86 -4.41 12.93
CA ARG A 831 -20.85 -3.89 13.85
C ARG A 831 -19.45 -4.24 13.37
N PHE A 832 -19.05 -3.72 12.21
CA PHE A 832 -17.70 -3.94 11.69
C PHE A 832 -17.12 -2.71 10.99
N PRO A 833 -16.07 -2.10 11.56
CA PRO A 833 -15.42 -2.40 12.84
C PRO A 833 -16.26 -1.98 14.07
N PRO A 834 -16.13 -2.63 15.25
CA PRO A 834 -16.88 -2.24 16.45
C PRO A 834 -16.67 -0.79 16.90
N ALA A 835 -15.46 -0.24 16.74
CA ALA A 835 -15.14 1.15 17.10
C ALA A 835 -15.95 2.22 16.35
N ALA A 836 -16.63 1.86 15.25
CA ALA A 836 -17.49 2.77 14.49
C ALA A 836 -18.90 2.94 15.09
N GLU A 837 -19.36 2.01 15.96
CA GLU A 837 -20.74 1.99 16.49
C GLU A 837 -21.09 3.31 17.20
N ALA A 838 -20.31 3.69 18.21
CA ALA A 838 -20.55 4.92 18.99
C ALA A 838 -20.54 6.19 18.12
N ARG A 839 -19.67 6.23 17.09
CA ARG A 839 -19.58 7.34 16.14
C ARG A 839 -20.82 7.42 15.26
N LEU A 840 -21.30 6.29 14.76
CA LEU A 840 -22.48 6.23 13.91
C LEU A 840 -23.77 6.53 14.69
N LEU A 841 -23.89 6.10 15.95
CA LEU A 841 -24.97 6.51 16.86
C LEU A 841 -25.01 8.04 17.03
N VAL A 842 -23.86 8.70 17.24
CA VAL A 842 -23.78 10.17 17.28
C VAL A 842 -24.21 10.81 15.94
N GLN A 843 -23.90 10.19 14.80
CA GLN A 843 -24.34 10.70 13.48
C GLN A 843 -25.86 10.56 13.27
N PHE A 844 -26.51 9.52 13.82
CA PHE A 844 -27.96 9.38 13.84
C PHE A 844 -28.62 10.41 14.78
N SER A 845 -28.12 10.59 16.00
CA SER A 845 -28.64 11.58 16.95
C SER A 845 -28.53 13.02 16.42
N LYS A 846 -27.43 13.36 15.74
CA LYS A 846 -27.25 14.65 15.03
C LYS A 846 -28.29 14.88 13.91
N ARG A 847 -28.97 13.83 13.44
CA ARG A 847 -30.03 13.86 12.42
C ARG A 847 -31.43 13.66 13.01
N HIS A 848 -31.54 13.82 14.33
CA HIS A 848 -32.76 13.66 15.12
C HIS A 848 -33.41 12.27 15.01
N ILE A 849 -32.59 11.22 14.80
CA ILE A 849 -33.02 9.84 14.93
C ILE A 849 -32.61 9.33 16.32
N SER A 850 -33.59 8.82 17.06
CA SER A 850 -33.38 8.24 18.38
C SER A 850 -32.59 6.93 18.29
N THR A 851 -31.68 6.71 19.23
CA THR A 851 -30.71 5.59 19.19
C THR A 851 -31.35 4.23 19.41
N ASP A 852 -32.51 4.14 20.06
CA ASP A 852 -33.29 2.89 20.23
C ASP A 852 -33.75 2.28 18.89
N ARG A 853 -33.77 3.09 17.82
CA ARG A 853 -34.12 2.68 16.46
C ARG A 853 -32.94 2.11 15.68
N ILE A 854 -31.73 2.22 16.22
CA ILE A 854 -30.49 1.75 15.58
C ILE A 854 -30.03 0.51 16.34
N VAL A 855 -29.92 -0.62 15.63
CA VAL A 855 -29.48 -1.90 16.21
C VAL A 855 -28.22 -2.35 15.49
N PHE A 856 -27.27 -2.89 16.24
CA PHE A 856 -26.02 -3.42 15.71
C PHE A 856 -25.95 -4.94 15.93
N THR A 857 -25.22 -5.65 15.06
CA THR A 857 -24.91 -7.07 15.23
C THR A 857 -23.49 -7.37 14.73
N ASP A 858 -22.80 -8.30 15.40
CA ASP A 858 -21.43 -8.67 15.04
C ASP A 858 -21.33 -9.38 13.68
N VAL A 859 -20.09 -9.62 13.26
CA VAL A 859 -19.80 -10.53 12.14
C VAL A 859 -20.16 -11.95 12.58
N ALA A 860 -21.16 -12.52 11.91
CA ALA A 860 -21.61 -13.89 12.14
C ALA A 860 -20.93 -14.89 11.18
N PRO A 861 -20.86 -16.19 11.52
CA PRO A 861 -20.57 -17.26 10.58
C PRO A 861 -21.45 -17.18 9.32
N LYS A 862 -20.95 -17.61 8.16
CA LYS A 862 -21.63 -17.38 6.87
C LYS A 862 -23.07 -17.92 6.82
N GLU A 863 -23.32 -19.10 7.37
CA GLU A 863 -24.67 -19.70 7.46
C GLU A 863 -25.62 -18.87 8.32
N GLU A 864 -25.14 -18.39 9.48
CA GLU A 864 -25.89 -17.51 10.39
C GLU A 864 -26.15 -16.14 9.77
N HIS A 865 -25.16 -15.59 9.05
CA HIS A 865 -25.28 -14.34 8.32
C HIS A 865 -26.38 -14.38 7.26
N ILE A 866 -26.43 -15.45 6.45
CA ILE A 866 -27.51 -15.68 5.48
C ILE A 866 -28.84 -15.81 6.24
N ALA A 867 -28.91 -16.72 7.21
CA ALA A 867 -30.14 -16.98 7.97
C ALA A 867 -30.75 -15.70 8.59
N ARG A 868 -29.91 -14.83 9.20
CA ARG A 868 -30.38 -13.58 9.82
C ARG A 868 -30.79 -12.51 8.81
N CYS A 869 -30.31 -12.54 7.55
CA CYS A 869 -30.86 -11.68 6.51
C CYS A 869 -32.36 -11.93 6.31
N GLY A 870 -32.81 -13.18 6.41
CA GLY A 870 -34.22 -13.54 6.33
C GLY A 870 -35.10 -12.87 7.41
N LEU A 871 -34.54 -12.43 8.54
CA LEU A 871 -35.29 -11.80 9.63
C LEU A 871 -35.62 -10.32 9.38
N ALA A 872 -34.86 -9.65 8.52
CA ALA A 872 -35.12 -8.26 8.15
C ALA A 872 -36.30 -8.14 7.17
N ASP A 873 -36.83 -6.92 7.02
CA ASP A 873 -37.92 -6.62 6.09
C ASP A 873 -37.44 -6.13 4.73
N ILE A 874 -36.47 -5.20 4.74
CA ILE A 874 -35.98 -4.48 3.56
C ILE A 874 -34.48 -4.24 3.74
N PHE A 875 -33.65 -4.65 2.77
CA PHE A 875 -32.24 -4.26 2.72
C PHE A 875 -32.10 -2.90 2.02
N LEU A 876 -31.43 -1.95 2.67
CA LEU A 876 -31.10 -0.65 2.13
C LEU A 876 -29.65 -0.67 1.63
N ASP A 877 -29.43 -0.62 0.31
CA ASP A 877 -28.09 -0.67 -0.27
C ASP A 877 -27.30 0.65 -0.15
N THR A 878 -25.98 0.59 -0.39
CA THR A 878 -25.05 1.73 -0.38
C THR A 878 -24.67 2.16 -1.81
N PRO A 879 -25.13 3.32 -2.32
CA PRO A 879 -24.98 3.73 -3.73
C PRO A 879 -23.55 3.96 -4.25
N VAL A 880 -22.60 4.30 -3.38
CA VAL A 880 -21.21 4.58 -3.77
C VAL A 880 -20.45 3.29 -4.08
N CYS A 881 -20.74 2.23 -3.32
CA CYS A 881 -20.21 0.88 -3.50
C CYS A 881 -21.25 -0.07 -2.91
N ASN A 882 -21.90 -0.88 -3.74
CA ASN A 882 -23.05 -1.67 -3.30
C ASN A 882 -22.66 -2.79 -2.32
N ALA A 883 -23.67 -3.37 -1.69
CA ALA A 883 -23.68 -4.78 -1.34
C ALA A 883 -23.40 -5.62 -2.59
N HIS A 884 -22.35 -6.46 -2.52
CA HIS A 884 -21.97 -7.39 -3.60
C HIS A 884 -22.43 -8.78 -3.17
N THR A 885 -21.55 -9.55 -2.53
CA THR A 885 -21.89 -10.80 -1.83
C THR A 885 -23.11 -10.63 -0.91
N THR A 886 -23.13 -9.58 -0.08
CA THR A 886 -24.22 -9.31 0.86
C THR A 886 -25.60 -9.12 0.18
N ALA A 887 -25.65 -8.68 -1.08
CA ALA A 887 -26.90 -8.59 -1.82
C ALA A 887 -27.40 -9.98 -2.25
N THR A 888 -26.49 -10.87 -2.67
CA THR A 888 -26.82 -12.28 -2.96
C THR A 888 -27.23 -13.04 -1.69
N ASP A 889 -26.59 -12.77 -0.56
CA ASP A 889 -26.92 -13.34 0.75
C ASP A 889 -28.34 -12.92 1.19
N ALA A 890 -28.68 -11.63 1.01
CA ALA A 890 -30.01 -11.08 1.27
C ALA A 890 -31.09 -11.72 0.38
N LEU A 891 -30.90 -11.70 -0.94
CA LEU A 891 -31.87 -12.23 -1.91
C LEU A 891 -32.10 -13.73 -1.74
N TRP A 892 -31.05 -14.52 -1.45
CA TRP A 892 -31.19 -15.96 -1.17
C TRP A 892 -32.08 -16.24 0.04
N SER A 893 -32.05 -15.34 1.02
CA SER A 893 -32.79 -15.40 2.27
C SER A 893 -34.21 -14.82 2.15
N GLY A 894 -34.61 -14.42 0.94
CA GLY A 894 -35.90 -13.80 0.67
C GLY A 894 -35.98 -12.33 1.05
N LEU A 895 -34.89 -11.66 1.42
CA LEU A 895 -34.87 -10.24 1.81
C LEU A 895 -34.85 -9.34 0.55
N PRO A 896 -35.88 -8.50 0.30
CA PRO A 896 -35.86 -7.53 -0.80
C PRO A 896 -34.72 -6.52 -0.62
N VAL A 897 -33.98 -6.23 -1.70
CA VAL A 897 -32.88 -5.25 -1.72
C VAL A 897 -33.30 -4.04 -2.54
N VAL A 898 -33.21 -2.84 -1.98
CA VAL A 898 -33.42 -1.57 -2.71
C VAL A 898 -32.05 -0.98 -3.04
N THR A 899 -31.81 -0.60 -4.30
CA THR A 899 -30.54 0.01 -4.76
C THR A 899 -30.78 1.13 -5.77
N VAL A 900 -29.75 1.94 -6.02
CA VAL A 900 -29.70 2.95 -7.08
C VAL A 900 -28.32 2.90 -7.73
N PRO A 901 -28.23 2.48 -9.01
CA PRO A 901 -26.96 2.26 -9.67
C PRO A 901 -26.36 3.56 -10.20
N THR A 902 -25.11 3.85 -9.87
CA THR A 902 -24.40 5.03 -10.39
C THR A 902 -23.48 4.65 -11.57
N LEU A 903 -22.30 5.26 -11.73
CA LEU A 903 -21.49 5.10 -12.96
C LEU A 903 -20.54 3.90 -12.97
N ARG A 904 -20.00 3.49 -11.80
CA ARG A 904 -18.89 2.51 -11.72
C ARG A 904 -19.40 1.10 -11.53
N LEU A 905 -18.65 0.09 -11.98
CA LEU A 905 -18.98 -1.33 -11.78
C LEU A 905 -19.35 -1.65 -10.31
N ALA A 906 -18.54 -1.19 -9.34
CA ALA A 906 -18.79 -1.40 -7.91
C ALA A 906 -20.09 -0.78 -7.36
N SER A 907 -20.69 0.19 -8.04
CA SER A 907 -21.97 0.82 -7.67
C SER A 907 -23.14 0.34 -8.53
N ARG A 908 -22.97 -0.71 -9.34
CA ARG A 908 -24.04 -1.30 -10.17
C ARG A 908 -24.26 -2.81 -9.95
N VAL A 909 -23.49 -3.45 -9.08
CA VAL A 909 -23.58 -4.90 -8.80
C VAL A 909 -24.92 -5.29 -8.20
N ALA A 910 -25.46 -4.49 -7.26
CA ALA A 910 -26.76 -4.79 -6.65
C ALA A 910 -27.90 -4.75 -7.69
N ALA A 911 -27.85 -3.79 -8.63
CA ALA A 911 -28.80 -3.71 -9.73
C ALA A 911 -28.70 -4.92 -10.67
N SER A 912 -27.49 -5.37 -10.99
CA SER A 912 -27.25 -6.57 -11.81
C SER A 912 -27.80 -7.85 -11.17
N VAL A 913 -27.60 -8.06 -9.86
CA VAL A 913 -28.17 -9.25 -9.19
C VAL A 913 -29.68 -9.16 -9.01
N LEU A 914 -30.26 -7.97 -8.82
CA LEU A 914 -31.71 -7.76 -8.84
C LEU A 914 -32.33 -8.08 -10.20
N HIS A 915 -31.68 -7.63 -11.28
CA HIS A 915 -32.09 -7.95 -12.65
C HIS A 915 -32.08 -9.46 -12.91
N ALA A 916 -31.00 -10.16 -12.52
CA ALA A 916 -30.91 -11.62 -12.62
C ALA A 916 -31.84 -12.39 -11.66
N ALA A 917 -32.45 -11.70 -10.68
CA ALA A 917 -33.54 -12.22 -9.86
C ALA A 917 -34.94 -11.87 -10.42
N GLY A 918 -35.04 -11.02 -11.44
CA GLY A 918 -36.31 -10.52 -12.00
C GLY A 918 -37.02 -9.51 -11.09
N LEU A 919 -36.26 -8.65 -10.40
CA LEU A 919 -36.77 -7.64 -9.45
C LEU A 919 -36.34 -6.22 -9.82
N ASP A 920 -36.51 -5.85 -11.10
CA ASP A 920 -36.14 -4.53 -11.62
C ASP A 920 -36.90 -3.38 -10.95
N GLU A 921 -38.09 -3.64 -10.38
CA GLU A 921 -38.88 -2.65 -9.64
C GLU A 921 -38.27 -2.21 -8.29
N LEU A 922 -37.13 -2.80 -7.91
CA LEU A 922 -36.33 -2.43 -6.74
C LEU A 922 -35.06 -1.63 -7.10
N ILE A 923 -34.86 -1.38 -8.40
CA ILE A 923 -33.75 -0.60 -8.94
C ILE A 923 -34.22 0.83 -9.20
N ALA A 924 -33.89 1.76 -8.31
CA ALA A 924 -34.22 3.18 -8.46
C ALA A 924 -33.31 3.87 -9.49
N ARG A 925 -33.84 4.90 -10.17
CA ARG A 925 -33.08 5.77 -11.09
C ARG A 925 -32.29 6.86 -10.36
N ASP A 926 -32.78 7.30 -9.20
CA ASP A 926 -32.14 8.33 -8.37
C ASP A 926 -32.41 8.13 -6.86
N MET A 927 -31.84 8.99 -6.01
CA MET A 927 -31.96 8.90 -4.56
C MET A 927 -33.38 9.20 -4.02
N ASN A 928 -34.23 9.91 -4.77
CA ASN A 928 -35.61 10.17 -4.38
C ASN A 928 -36.47 8.93 -4.63
N GLU A 929 -36.32 8.32 -5.81
CA GLU A 929 -37.00 7.05 -6.13
C GLU A 929 -36.51 5.92 -5.23
N TYR A 930 -35.23 5.88 -4.87
CA TYR A 930 -34.68 4.96 -3.87
C TYR A 930 -35.42 5.08 -2.53
N GLN A 931 -35.64 6.32 -2.06
CA GLN A 931 -36.39 6.59 -0.84
C GLN A 931 -37.86 6.17 -0.96
N ASP A 932 -38.52 6.52 -2.06
CA ASP A 932 -39.94 6.22 -2.24
C ASP A 932 -40.20 4.71 -2.43
N ILE A 933 -39.30 3.94 -3.07
CA ILE A 933 -39.36 2.48 -3.09
C ILE A 933 -39.22 1.90 -1.68
N ALA A 934 -38.22 2.34 -0.90
CA ALA A 934 -38.01 1.86 0.47
C ALA A 934 -39.23 2.14 1.37
N ILE A 935 -39.85 3.32 1.25
CA ILE A 935 -41.04 3.70 2.01
C ILE A 935 -42.28 2.94 1.50
N SER A 936 -42.42 2.76 0.18
CA SER A 936 -43.50 1.95 -0.42
C SER A 936 -43.50 0.53 0.13
N LEU A 937 -42.34 -0.14 0.18
CA LEU A 937 -42.19 -1.47 0.78
C LEU A 937 -42.45 -1.47 2.29
N ALA A 938 -42.07 -0.41 2.99
CA ALA A 938 -42.28 -0.30 4.44
C ALA A 938 -43.77 -0.11 4.80
N CYS A 939 -44.51 0.66 4.01
CA CYS A 939 -45.94 0.91 4.22
C CYS A 939 -46.86 -0.15 3.59
N ASN A 940 -46.40 -0.91 2.59
CA ASN A 940 -47.18 -1.95 1.93
C ASN A 940 -46.68 -3.37 2.28
N LEU A 941 -47.35 -3.99 3.27
CA LEU A 941 -47.06 -5.36 3.73
C LEU A 941 -47.31 -6.40 2.63
N GLU A 942 -48.37 -6.25 1.83
CA GLU A 942 -48.73 -7.19 0.75
C GLU A 942 -47.66 -7.24 -0.33
N LYS A 943 -47.20 -6.07 -0.81
CA LYS A 943 -46.08 -5.97 -1.77
C LYS A 943 -44.81 -6.61 -1.22
N ARG A 944 -44.49 -6.38 0.06
CA ARG A 944 -43.31 -6.98 0.71
C ARG A 944 -43.43 -8.50 0.79
N LEU A 945 -44.59 -9.01 1.22
CA LEU A 945 -44.89 -10.45 1.26
C LEU A 945 -44.82 -11.10 -0.13
N ALA A 946 -45.34 -10.45 -1.17
CA ALA A 946 -45.29 -10.95 -2.54
C ALA A 946 -43.84 -11.14 -3.02
N ILE A 947 -42.96 -10.16 -2.82
CA ILE A 947 -41.54 -10.25 -3.20
C ILE A 947 -40.81 -11.32 -2.38
N ARG A 948 -41.03 -11.37 -1.06
CA ARG A 948 -40.44 -12.40 -0.18
C ARG A 948 -40.85 -13.80 -0.61
N LYS A 949 -42.14 -14.01 -0.88
CA LYS A 949 -42.70 -15.27 -1.37
C LYS A 949 -42.10 -15.66 -2.72
N TYR A 950 -42.07 -14.72 -3.67
CA TYR A 950 -41.46 -14.93 -4.99
C TYR A 950 -40.01 -15.40 -4.88
N LEU A 951 -39.18 -14.73 -4.07
CA LEU A 951 -37.78 -15.13 -3.86
C LEU A 951 -37.68 -16.55 -3.27
N ILE A 952 -38.43 -16.85 -2.20
CA ILE A 952 -38.35 -18.16 -1.53
C ILE A 952 -38.84 -19.31 -2.43
N GLU A 953 -39.92 -19.11 -3.19
CA GLU A 953 -40.49 -20.12 -4.08
C GLU A 953 -39.68 -20.32 -5.37
N ASN A 954 -39.01 -19.27 -5.88
CA ASN A 954 -38.35 -19.31 -7.19
C ASN A 954 -36.82 -19.35 -7.14
N ARG A 955 -36.15 -19.06 -6.01
CA ARG A 955 -34.67 -18.99 -5.92
C ARG A 955 -33.93 -20.17 -6.54
N ASP A 956 -34.47 -21.39 -6.47
CA ASP A 956 -33.88 -22.57 -7.09
C ASP A 956 -33.87 -22.57 -8.64
N ARG A 957 -34.65 -21.69 -9.27
CA ARG A 957 -34.84 -21.56 -10.72
C ARG A 957 -34.39 -20.20 -11.27
N LEU A 958 -34.16 -19.20 -10.41
CA LEU A 958 -33.67 -17.88 -10.83
C LEU A 958 -32.25 -18.02 -11.42
N PRO A 959 -31.96 -17.36 -12.56
CA PRO A 959 -30.61 -17.36 -13.15
C PRO A 959 -29.51 -16.92 -12.17
N LEU A 960 -29.82 -16.03 -11.22
CA LEU A 960 -28.91 -15.60 -10.15
C LEU A 960 -28.34 -16.75 -9.30
N PHE A 961 -29.10 -17.83 -9.07
CA PHE A 961 -28.69 -18.94 -8.20
C PHE A 961 -28.54 -20.27 -8.95
N ASP A 962 -28.73 -20.30 -10.27
CA ASP A 962 -28.43 -21.46 -11.11
C ASP A 962 -26.97 -21.45 -11.54
N THR A 963 -26.09 -21.74 -10.59
CA THR A 963 -24.61 -21.76 -10.74
C THR A 963 -24.15 -22.70 -11.86
N LEU A 964 -24.88 -23.79 -12.15
CA LEU A 964 -24.56 -24.68 -13.27
C LEU A 964 -24.85 -24.01 -14.60
N ARG A 965 -26.05 -23.44 -14.79
CA ARG A 965 -26.41 -22.65 -15.97
C ARG A 965 -25.45 -21.48 -16.16
N TRP A 966 -25.16 -20.76 -15.08
CA TRP A 966 -24.20 -19.67 -15.04
C TRP A 966 -22.80 -20.11 -15.52
N THR A 967 -22.30 -21.24 -15.02
CA THR A 967 -21.00 -21.80 -15.41
C THR A 967 -20.98 -22.19 -16.89
N ARG A 968 -22.05 -22.77 -17.44
CA ARG A 968 -22.09 -23.13 -18.88
C ARG A 968 -22.15 -21.90 -19.80
N ASN A 969 -22.85 -20.85 -19.40
CA ASN A 969 -22.82 -19.56 -20.10
C ASN A 969 -21.40 -18.94 -20.04
N LEU A 970 -20.68 -19.08 -18.91
CA LEU A 970 -19.28 -18.67 -18.78
C LEU A 970 -18.35 -19.47 -19.73
N GLU A 971 -18.54 -20.78 -19.87
CA GLU A 971 -17.78 -21.60 -20.83
C GLU A 971 -17.95 -21.09 -22.28
N ALA A 972 -19.16 -20.67 -22.65
CA ALA A 972 -19.41 -20.06 -23.95
C ALA A 972 -18.66 -18.72 -24.12
N LEU A 973 -18.65 -17.87 -23.09
CA LEU A 973 -17.86 -16.62 -23.09
C LEU A 973 -16.35 -16.88 -23.27
N PHE A 974 -15.80 -17.93 -22.66
CA PHE A 974 -14.38 -18.26 -22.84
C PHE A 974 -14.05 -18.66 -24.29
N TRP A 975 -14.92 -19.45 -24.94
CA TRP A 975 -14.77 -19.75 -26.37
C TRP A 975 -14.95 -18.53 -27.26
N GLN A 976 -15.89 -17.62 -26.93
CA GLN A 976 -16.05 -16.36 -27.65
C GLN A 976 -14.81 -15.46 -27.50
N ALA A 977 -14.24 -15.32 -26.30
CA ALA A 977 -13.00 -14.57 -26.06
C ALA A 977 -11.79 -15.17 -26.79
N TRP A 978 -11.71 -16.51 -26.83
CA TRP A 978 -10.71 -17.24 -27.61
C TRP A 978 -10.82 -16.93 -29.10
N PHE A 979 -12.02 -17.10 -29.66
CA PHE A 979 -12.32 -16.85 -31.07
C PHE A 979 -12.09 -15.38 -31.45
N HIS A 980 -12.57 -14.44 -30.63
CA HIS A 980 -12.40 -13.00 -30.82
C HIS A 980 -10.92 -12.61 -30.87
N LYS A 981 -10.09 -13.20 -29.99
CA LYS A 981 -8.64 -12.98 -30.00
C LYS A 981 -7.97 -13.61 -31.23
N PHE A 982 -8.33 -14.86 -31.56
CA PHE A 982 -7.74 -15.62 -32.67
C PHE A 982 -7.97 -14.95 -34.03
N HIS A 983 -9.18 -14.43 -34.26
CA HIS A 983 -9.53 -13.71 -35.49
C HIS A 983 -9.18 -12.21 -35.48
N ASN A 984 -8.52 -11.71 -34.43
CA ASN A 984 -8.21 -10.29 -34.23
C ASN A 984 -9.42 -9.36 -34.40
N LEU A 985 -10.58 -9.77 -33.88
CA LEU A 985 -11.78 -8.94 -33.91
C LEU A 985 -11.61 -7.69 -33.03
N THR A 986 -12.29 -6.62 -33.39
CA THR A 986 -12.13 -5.28 -32.79
C THR A 986 -13.33 -4.83 -31.96
N ASP A 987 -14.34 -5.69 -31.80
CA ASP A 987 -15.56 -5.35 -31.09
C ASP A 987 -15.29 -5.09 -29.59
N ARG A 988 -15.85 -4.00 -29.07
CA ARG A 988 -15.71 -3.62 -27.64
C ARG A 988 -16.64 -4.41 -26.73
N PHE A 989 -17.63 -5.09 -27.29
CA PHE A 989 -18.73 -5.75 -26.59
C PHE A 989 -19.01 -7.12 -27.21
N VAL A 990 -18.78 -8.18 -26.44
CA VAL A 990 -19.06 -9.56 -26.83
C VAL A 990 -20.24 -10.04 -26.00
N TYR A 991 -21.39 -10.23 -26.65
CA TYR A 991 -22.63 -10.61 -25.99
C TYR A 991 -22.74 -12.12 -25.86
N GLY A 992 -22.66 -12.61 -24.62
CA GLY A 992 -22.99 -14.00 -24.29
C GLY A 992 -24.48 -14.25 -24.45
N GLN A 993 -24.84 -15.39 -25.02
CA GLN A 993 -26.22 -15.86 -25.10
C GLN A 993 -26.49 -16.90 -24.02
N ASP A 994 -27.71 -16.93 -23.50
CA ASP A 994 -28.11 -17.99 -22.58
C ASP A 994 -28.40 -19.28 -23.34
N ILE A 995 -27.57 -20.30 -23.11
CA ILE A 995 -27.60 -21.56 -23.87
C ILE A 995 -28.83 -22.45 -23.56
N TYR A 996 -29.66 -22.07 -22.58
CA TYR A 996 -30.89 -22.77 -22.20
C TYR A 996 -32.17 -22.02 -22.64
N SER A 997 -32.03 -20.87 -23.30
CA SER A 997 -33.16 -20.10 -23.82
C SER A 997 -33.77 -20.75 -25.08
N SER A 998 -35.09 -20.80 -25.19
CA SER A 998 -35.79 -21.34 -26.38
C SER A 998 -35.63 -20.46 -27.63
N ALA A 999 -35.28 -19.18 -27.44
CA ALA A 999 -34.90 -18.26 -28.50
C ALA A 999 -33.44 -18.45 -28.96
N SER A 1000 -32.68 -19.39 -28.36
CA SER A 1000 -31.42 -19.83 -28.96
C SER A 1000 -31.72 -20.57 -30.27
N THR A 1001 -31.65 -19.84 -31.37
CA THR A 1001 -30.98 -20.36 -32.56
C THR A 1001 -29.58 -20.75 -32.09
N ILE A 1002 -29.49 -22.02 -31.67
CA ILE A 1002 -28.31 -22.65 -31.09
C ILE A 1002 -27.07 -22.07 -31.79
N TRP A 1003 -26.12 -21.52 -31.04
CA TRP A 1003 -24.78 -21.25 -31.54
C TRP A 1003 -24.03 -22.58 -31.40
N PRO A 1004 -24.16 -23.53 -32.34
CA PRO A 1004 -23.77 -24.90 -32.07
C PRO A 1004 -22.26 -24.97 -32.32
N LEU A 1005 -21.62 -26.05 -31.89
CA LEU A 1005 -20.28 -26.35 -32.40
C LEU A 1005 -20.27 -26.51 -33.94
N SER A 1006 -21.45 -26.68 -34.58
CA SER A 1006 -21.60 -26.59 -36.05
C SER A 1006 -21.52 -25.17 -36.64
N ASN A 1007 -21.63 -24.08 -35.87
CA ASN A 1007 -21.35 -22.73 -36.37
C ASN A 1007 -19.86 -22.40 -36.33
N CYS A 1008 -19.09 -22.97 -35.40
CA CYS A 1008 -17.65 -23.11 -35.59
C CYS A 1008 -17.36 -23.91 -36.88
N CYS A 1009 -18.16 -24.93 -37.21
CA CYS A 1009 -18.03 -25.63 -38.50
C CYS A 1009 -18.46 -24.78 -39.72
N HIS A 1010 -19.34 -23.78 -39.57
CA HIS A 1010 -19.64 -22.82 -40.64
C HIS A 1010 -18.53 -21.78 -40.84
N LEU A 1011 -17.89 -21.33 -39.77
CA LEU A 1011 -16.68 -20.49 -39.83
C LEU A 1011 -15.48 -21.27 -40.39
N LEU A 1012 -15.31 -22.54 -40.01
CA LEU A 1012 -14.33 -23.44 -40.64
C LEU A 1012 -14.67 -23.71 -42.12
N LYS A 1013 -15.96 -23.79 -42.51
CA LYS A 1013 -16.36 -23.79 -43.93
C LYS A 1013 -16.04 -22.46 -44.62
N HIS A 1014 -16.15 -21.32 -43.96
CA HIS A 1014 -15.80 -20.02 -44.56
C HIS A 1014 -14.29 -19.92 -44.79
N ALA A 1015 -13.47 -20.30 -43.80
CA ALA A 1015 -12.02 -20.41 -43.95
C ALA A 1015 -11.60 -21.39 -45.07
N ARG A 1016 -12.33 -22.52 -45.20
CA ARG A 1016 -12.15 -23.50 -46.28
C ARG A 1016 -12.56 -22.95 -47.66
N ASN A 1017 -13.56 -22.07 -47.73
CA ASN A 1017 -14.00 -21.42 -48.96
C ASN A 1017 -13.10 -20.25 -49.39
N GLU A 1018 -12.42 -19.59 -48.45
CA GLU A 1018 -11.42 -18.55 -48.73
C GLU A 1018 -10.01 -19.10 -49.00
N GLY A 1019 -9.87 -20.42 -49.20
CA GLY A 1019 -8.63 -21.03 -49.70
C GLY A 1019 -7.52 -21.19 -48.67
N PHE A 1020 -7.79 -21.00 -47.38
CA PHE A 1020 -6.82 -21.32 -46.32
C PHE A 1020 -6.67 -22.83 -46.19
N GLY A 1021 -5.56 -23.35 -46.73
CA GLY A 1021 -5.21 -24.76 -46.68
C GLY A 1021 -4.96 -25.24 -45.25
N ILE A 1022 -5.69 -26.28 -44.84
CA ILE A 1022 -5.50 -26.98 -43.57
C ILE A 1022 -4.68 -28.25 -43.86
N CYS A 1023 -3.58 -28.44 -43.14
CA CYS A 1023 -2.87 -29.72 -43.02
C CYS A 1023 -3.46 -30.52 -41.85
#